data_AF-A0A8B9YT11-F1
#
_entry.id   AF-A0A8B9YT11-F1
#
_cell.length_a   1.000
_cell.length_b   1.000
_cell.length_c   1.000
_cell.angle_alpha   90.00
_cell.angle_beta   90.00
_cell.angle_gamma   90.00
#
_symmetry.space_group_name_H-M   'P 1'
#
loop_
_entity.id
_entity.type
_entity.pdbx_description
1 polymer ?
#
loop_
_entity_poly.entity_id
_entity_poly.type
_entity_poly.pdbx_seq_one_letter_code
_entity_poly.pdbx_strand_id
1 'polypeptide(L)'
;VWNFWLCICFPQIPKSDSIYHMSHSQMRPELPPLPASANEEPSELYKTVMSHSFYPPLMQRTSWTLAAPFKEQHHHSGPSDSIANNYSLTARDLKLKDLMKVYQPVTISVPREKIVQGLPSANKSSSEPNKKKMKFSPKDKEDLTGMKSASTSLPMKKEVVTSLTFPGSRPMSPEEQIDVMLQQEREIESKETKPSESDLERYYYYLTSGIRKDMIAPEEDKVMVRISKLISNTLLTSPFLEPLMAALVEEKETDYYSSLMKSIVDYILMDPMERKRLFIQSTPRAFPQRVIRAPVPWHSVYRNAKKWNEEHLHTVNPMMLSLKQLWFSEFRDLRFVRTAELLAGKLPLQPHEYQDVIQKHCMEARQILLTKWIPTCAQLFVSRKEQWIHFAPKSDYDSSRNIEEYFASVASFMSLQLRELVINSLKDLVSFFMIHKDGNDFEEPYQEMEFFIPQLIMIKLEVNEPIIVFNPSFDDCWELIRNSFLEIIKNSKGIPKVESILFPELKGYNLILGTVNADEKLVSDFVDQTFEVFQKNQVGPCKYLNVYKKYDDLLDNTAEQNISEFLKENHEIEDFVMRINSIKKRRNEIASMHITVPLAMFCLDTMTLNYDLCERAQNLKDRLIQFQVDVNRDTNTRQLQRGITWQSELTGPLTGHLSHIQRYSMLTVSPQNLFYADFYCLGVGILLFNLKLYIMP
;
A
#
# COMPACT_ATOMS: atom_id res chain seq x y z
N VAL A 1 -73.14 29.79 -7.30
CA VAL A 1 -73.94 30.98 -7.65
C VAL A 1 -73.73 31.25 -9.14
N TRP A 2 -74.70 30.80 -9.95
CA TRP A 2 -75.09 31.18 -11.32
C TRP A 2 -74.01 31.22 -12.44
N ASN A 3 -74.00 30.30 -13.43
CA ASN A 3 -74.86 30.18 -14.65
C ASN A 3 -74.51 31.26 -15.73
N PHE A 4 -74.32 31.08 -17.05
CA PHE A 4 -74.76 30.16 -18.15
C PHE A 4 -73.69 30.25 -19.31
N TRP A 5 -73.24 29.20 -20.02
CA TRP A 5 -73.73 28.58 -21.30
C TRP A 5 -73.80 29.58 -22.50
N LEU A 6 -73.28 29.36 -23.74
CA LEU A 6 -73.46 28.24 -24.69
C LEU A 6 -72.70 28.39 -26.04
N CYS A 7 -72.31 27.23 -26.61
CA CYS A 7 -72.31 26.73 -28.02
C CYS A 7 -71.53 27.35 -29.22
N ILE A 8 -70.55 26.56 -29.70
CA ILE A 8 -70.44 25.82 -31.00
C ILE A 8 -70.90 26.50 -32.31
N CYS A 9 -70.01 26.57 -33.31
CA CYS A 9 -70.19 26.11 -34.72
C CYS A 9 -68.89 26.18 -35.56
N PHE A 10 -68.48 25.07 -36.19
CA PHE A 10 -67.66 24.98 -37.43
C PHE A 10 -68.63 24.96 -38.65
N PRO A 11 -68.23 24.88 -39.94
CA PRO A 11 -66.99 25.25 -40.68
C PRO A 11 -67.30 26.07 -41.98
N GLN A 12 -66.31 26.67 -42.66
CA GLN A 12 -66.28 26.77 -44.15
C GLN A 12 -64.84 26.95 -44.69
N ILE A 13 -64.49 26.11 -45.68
CA ILE A 13 -63.35 26.20 -46.63
C ILE A 13 -63.98 26.44 -48.01
N PRO A 14 -63.49 27.37 -48.87
CA PRO A 14 -62.54 27.05 -49.99
C PRO A 14 -61.60 28.23 -50.36
N LYS A 15 -60.53 28.18 -51.18
CA LYS A 15 -59.73 27.22 -51.97
C LYS A 15 -58.51 28.03 -52.51
N SER A 16 -57.38 27.36 -52.79
CA SER A 16 -56.32 27.66 -53.81
C SER A 16 -55.57 29.02 -53.75
N ASP A 17 -54.24 29.16 -53.84
CA ASP A 17 -53.14 28.29 -54.26
C ASP A 17 -51.79 28.85 -53.76
N SER A 18 -50.87 27.95 -53.36
CA SER A 18 -49.42 27.98 -53.63
C SER A 18 -48.71 27.00 -52.68
N ILE A 19 -48.58 25.77 -53.15
CA ILE A 19 -47.90 24.66 -52.48
C ILE A 19 -46.38 24.87 -52.63
N TYR A 20 -45.79 25.78 -51.85
CA TYR A 20 -44.33 25.84 -51.61
C TYR A 20 -43.95 26.36 -50.23
N HIS A 21 -44.91 26.51 -49.31
CA HIS A 21 -44.67 27.25 -48.07
C HIS A 21 -45.06 26.47 -46.82
N MET A 22 -44.68 25.20 -46.69
CA MET A 22 -44.99 24.42 -45.47
C MET A 22 -43.87 23.45 -45.09
N SER A 23 -42.74 24.00 -44.64
CA SER A 23 -41.89 23.44 -43.57
C SER A 23 -40.62 24.27 -43.51
N HIS A 24 -40.46 25.10 -42.47
CA HIS A 24 -39.20 25.52 -41.84
C HIS A 24 -39.45 26.80 -41.03
N SER A 25 -39.43 26.68 -39.70
CA SER A 25 -39.32 27.82 -38.80
C SER A 25 -37.91 28.41 -38.94
N GLN A 26 -37.74 29.37 -39.85
CA GLN A 26 -36.46 30.00 -40.06
C GLN A 26 -36.61 31.53 -40.08
N MET A 27 -36.13 32.17 -39.01
CA MET A 27 -35.59 33.53 -39.07
C MET A 27 -34.27 33.55 -39.86
N ARG A 28 -34.17 32.84 -40.99
CA ARG A 28 -32.93 32.70 -41.77
C ARG A 28 -33.15 33.30 -43.17
N PRO A 29 -32.26 34.17 -43.65
CA PRO A 29 -32.18 34.46 -45.07
C PRO A 29 -31.52 33.25 -45.75
N GLU A 30 -32.31 32.35 -46.32
CA GLU A 30 -31.78 31.33 -47.23
C GLU A 30 -31.63 31.96 -48.63
N LEU A 31 -30.43 31.83 -49.22
CA LEU A 31 -30.23 32.15 -50.63
C LEU A 31 -30.99 31.10 -51.47
N PRO A 32 -31.60 31.49 -52.60
CA PRO A 32 -32.33 30.56 -53.44
C PRO A 32 -31.43 29.39 -53.86
N PRO A 33 -31.90 28.13 -53.80
CA PRO A 33 -31.10 26.97 -54.19
C PRO A 33 -30.67 27.10 -55.65
N LEU A 34 -29.42 26.73 -55.94
CA LEU A 34 -28.92 26.68 -57.32
C LEU A 34 -29.81 25.72 -58.14
N PRO A 35 -30.16 26.05 -59.38
CA PRO A 35 -31.01 25.21 -60.22
C PRO A 35 -30.37 23.82 -60.41
N ALA A 36 -31.17 22.76 -60.28
CA ALA A 36 -30.74 21.36 -60.39
C ALA A 36 -30.10 20.99 -61.76
N SER A 37 -30.13 21.90 -62.73
CA SER A 37 -29.47 21.78 -64.03
C SER A 37 -27.98 22.11 -64.00
N ALA A 38 -27.44 22.63 -62.89
CA ALA A 38 -26.01 22.92 -62.74
C ALA A 38 -25.35 21.82 -61.90
N ASN A 39 -24.82 20.78 -62.55
CA ASN A 39 -23.87 19.83 -61.96
C ASN A 39 -22.46 20.46 -61.74
N GLU A 40 -22.37 21.77 -61.60
CA GLU A 40 -21.12 22.51 -61.41
C GLU A 40 -20.95 22.89 -59.94
N GLU A 41 -19.73 22.73 -59.42
CA GLU A 41 -19.42 23.18 -58.07
C GLU A 41 -19.75 24.67 -57.90
N PRO A 42 -20.40 25.07 -56.79
CA PRO A 42 -20.77 26.46 -56.56
C PRO A 42 -19.54 27.38 -56.61
N SER A 43 -19.67 28.56 -57.22
CA SER A 43 -18.56 29.53 -57.28
C SER A 43 -18.06 29.90 -55.87
N GLU A 44 -16.77 30.21 -55.72
CA GLU A 44 -16.19 30.61 -54.43
C GLU A 44 -16.89 31.81 -53.79
N LEU A 45 -17.43 32.71 -54.62
CA LEU A 45 -18.24 33.84 -54.16
C LEU A 45 -19.60 33.36 -53.62
N TYR A 46 -20.26 32.42 -54.31
CA TYR A 46 -21.50 31.84 -53.82
C TYR A 46 -21.29 31.06 -52.51
N LYS A 47 -20.22 30.25 -52.41
CA LYS A 47 -19.82 29.56 -51.16
C LYS A 47 -19.55 30.56 -50.03
N THR A 48 -18.86 31.68 -50.32
CA THR A 48 -18.61 32.75 -49.34
C THR A 48 -19.90 33.42 -48.89
N VAL A 49 -20.78 33.81 -49.80
CA VAL A 49 -22.04 34.49 -49.47
C VAL A 49 -22.99 33.54 -48.71
N MET A 50 -23.03 32.26 -49.08
CA MET A 50 -23.76 31.22 -48.36
C MET A 50 -23.20 31.00 -46.95
N SER A 51 -21.88 30.90 -46.78
CA SER A 51 -21.29 30.81 -45.43
C SER A 51 -21.59 32.04 -44.57
N HIS A 52 -21.61 33.24 -45.16
CA HIS A 52 -21.96 34.49 -44.45
C HIS A 52 -23.45 34.60 -44.12
N SER A 53 -24.34 33.95 -44.87
CA SER A 53 -25.76 33.88 -44.51
C SER A 53 -26.01 32.95 -43.32
N PHE A 54 -25.25 31.84 -43.21
CA PHE A 54 -25.31 30.94 -42.06
C PHE A 54 -24.57 31.49 -40.83
N TYR A 55 -23.39 32.08 -41.02
CA TYR A 55 -22.56 32.70 -39.99
C TYR A 55 -22.11 34.10 -40.43
N PRO A 56 -22.89 35.15 -40.08
CA PRO A 56 -22.54 36.52 -40.41
C PRO A 56 -21.15 36.88 -39.89
N PRO A 57 -20.31 37.61 -40.65
CA PRO A 57 -18.95 37.92 -40.23
C PRO A 57 -18.93 38.78 -38.95
N LEU A 58 -17.98 38.46 -38.06
CA LEU A 58 -17.76 39.20 -36.82
C LEU A 58 -16.87 40.43 -37.06
N MET A 59 -15.83 40.25 -37.88
CA MET A 59 -14.78 41.23 -38.15
C MET A 59 -14.80 41.68 -39.60
N GLN A 60 -14.39 42.93 -39.85
CA GLN A 60 -14.19 43.44 -41.20
C GLN A 60 -12.94 42.81 -41.82
N ARG A 61 -13.03 42.35 -43.08
CA ARG A 61 -11.89 41.75 -43.80
C ARG A 61 -10.83 42.78 -44.21
N THR A 62 -11.26 44.01 -44.49
CA THR A 62 -10.40 45.11 -44.94
C THR A 62 -10.69 46.35 -44.09
N SER A 63 -9.87 46.57 -43.06
CA SER A 63 -9.98 47.72 -42.16
C SER A 63 -8.60 48.34 -41.90
N TRP A 64 -8.58 49.63 -41.58
CA TRP A 64 -7.33 50.34 -41.21
C TRP A 64 -6.83 49.96 -39.82
N THR A 65 -7.72 49.44 -38.96
CA THR A 65 -7.40 48.91 -37.63
C THR A 65 -7.52 47.39 -37.63
N LEU A 66 -6.59 46.72 -36.95
CA LEU A 66 -6.68 45.28 -36.69
C LEU A 66 -7.91 44.99 -35.82
N ALA A 67 -8.56 43.86 -36.08
CA ALA A 67 -9.77 43.43 -35.37
C ALA A 67 -10.87 44.53 -35.32
N ALA A 68 -11.21 45.16 -36.46
CA ALA A 68 -12.35 46.06 -36.54
C ALA A 68 -13.69 45.27 -36.59
N PRO A 69 -14.62 45.45 -35.64
CA PRO A 69 -15.89 44.74 -35.64
C PRO A 69 -16.83 45.19 -36.77
N PHE A 70 -17.74 44.31 -37.21
CA PHE A 70 -18.76 44.64 -38.21
C PHE A 70 -19.89 45.54 -37.65
N LYS A 71 -20.12 45.51 -36.32
CA LYS A 71 -21.20 46.24 -35.62
C LYS A 71 -21.30 47.74 -35.92
N GLU A 72 -20.17 48.37 -36.25
CA GLU A 72 -20.08 49.82 -36.49
C GLU A 72 -20.63 50.26 -37.85
N GLN A 73 -20.73 49.35 -38.84
CA GLN A 73 -21.21 49.72 -40.18
C GLN A 73 -22.67 50.19 -40.18
N HIS A 74 -23.50 49.64 -39.29
CA HIS A 74 -24.92 50.02 -39.18
C HIS A 74 -25.13 51.41 -38.58
N HIS A 75 -24.16 51.93 -37.84
CA HIS A 75 -24.30 53.19 -37.10
C HIS A 75 -23.81 54.42 -37.90
N HIS A 76 -23.29 54.22 -39.13
CA HIS A 76 -22.70 55.27 -39.98
C HIS A 76 -21.67 56.15 -39.23
N SER A 77 -20.98 55.59 -38.24
CA SER A 77 -19.96 56.29 -37.45
C SER A 77 -18.64 56.33 -38.21
N GLY A 78 -17.92 57.46 -38.13
CA GLY A 78 -16.54 57.52 -38.63
C GLY A 78 -15.62 56.63 -37.77
N PRO A 79 -14.50 56.12 -38.31
CA PRO A 79 -13.59 55.24 -37.55
C PRO A 79 -13.12 55.83 -36.21
N SER A 80 -13.00 57.16 -36.11
CA SER A 80 -12.61 57.86 -34.88
C SER A 80 -13.73 57.94 -33.84
N ASP A 81 -14.99 57.99 -34.26
CA ASP A 81 -16.15 58.03 -33.36
C ASP A 81 -16.43 56.64 -32.76
N SER A 82 -16.05 55.56 -33.45
CA SER A 82 -16.21 54.18 -32.96
C SER A 82 -15.14 53.73 -31.95
N ILE A 83 -14.07 54.50 -31.74
CA ILE A 83 -12.93 54.07 -30.90
C ILE A 83 -13.37 53.83 -29.45
N ALA A 84 -14.18 54.73 -28.89
CA ALA A 84 -14.62 54.62 -27.50
C ALA A 84 -15.52 53.38 -27.28
N ASN A 85 -16.30 52.98 -28.30
CA ASN A 85 -17.11 51.76 -28.30
C ASN A 85 -16.32 50.44 -28.43
N ASN A 86 -14.99 50.52 -28.59
CA ASN A 86 -14.10 49.37 -28.46
C ASN A 86 -13.58 49.19 -27.02
N TYR A 87 -13.68 50.22 -26.18
CA TYR A 87 -13.24 50.18 -24.78
C TYR A 87 -14.41 50.02 -23.80
N SER A 88 -15.57 50.61 -24.09
CA SER A 88 -16.78 50.44 -23.28
C SER A 88 -18.05 50.60 -24.10
N LEU A 89 -19.01 49.69 -23.92
CA LEU A 89 -20.34 49.83 -24.54
C LEU A 89 -21.14 51.02 -24.01
N THR A 90 -20.79 51.56 -22.84
CA THR A 90 -21.40 52.80 -22.32
C THR A 90 -20.95 54.04 -23.09
N ALA A 91 -19.86 53.92 -23.86
CA ALA A 91 -19.29 54.99 -24.65
C ALA A 91 -19.72 54.95 -26.13
N ARG A 92 -20.69 54.09 -26.49
CA ARG A 92 -21.14 53.88 -27.88
C ARG A 92 -21.68 55.13 -28.56
N ASP A 93 -22.25 56.05 -27.78
CA ASP A 93 -22.88 57.27 -28.29
C ASP A 93 -21.93 58.49 -28.25
N LEU A 94 -20.69 58.31 -27.80
CA LEU A 94 -19.70 59.39 -27.75
C LEU A 94 -19.13 59.65 -29.14
N LYS A 95 -19.33 60.87 -29.67
CA LYS A 95 -18.72 61.31 -30.94
C LYS A 95 -17.57 62.26 -30.65
N LEU A 96 -16.53 62.22 -31.48
CA LEU A 96 -15.33 63.04 -31.34
C LEU A 96 -15.65 64.54 -31.38
N LYS A 97 -16.69 64.93 -32.13
CA LYS A 97 -17.20 66.30 -32.18
C LYS A 97 -17.88 66.77 -30.88
N ASP A 98 -18.39 65.84 -30.09
CA ASP A 98 -19.13 66.09 -28.85
C ASP A 98 -18.19 66.04 -27.62
N LEU A 99 -16.95 65.57 -27.81
CA LEU A 99 -15.89 65.66 -26.82
C LEU A 99 -15.40 67.11 -26.71
N MET A 100 -15.37 67.65 -25.48
CA MET A 100 -14.79 68.97 -25.22
C MET A 100 -13.35 69.00 -25.72
N LYS A 101 -13.05 69.89 -26.67
CA LYS A 101 -11.67 70.20 -27.08
C LYS A 101 -10.98 70.90 -25.92
N VAL A 102 -10.43 70.13 -24.98
CA VAL A 102 -9.47 70.68 -24.03
C VAL A 102 -8.22 71.01 -24.84
N TYR A 103 -8.07 72.29 -25.18
CA TYR A 103 -6.86 72.81 -25.79
C TYR A 103 -5.75 72.74 -24.73
N GLN A 104 -5.12 71.58 -24.57
CA GLN A 104 -3.80 71.52 -23.95
C GLN A 104 -2.79 71.89 -25.04
N PRO A 105 -1.98 72.96 -24.87
CA PRO A 105 -0.89 73.22 -25.77
C PRO A 105 0.15 72.11 -25.60
N VAL A 106 0.02 71.05 -26.38
CA VAL A 106 1.12 70.12 -26.58
C VAL A 106 2.05 70.81 -27.57
N THR A 107 3.09 71.45 -27.05
CA THR A 107 4.27 71.83 -27.82
C THR A 107 4.93 70.55 -28.33
N ILE A 108 4.47 70.05 -29.48
CA ILE A 108 5.24 69.12 -30.28
C ILE A 108 6.38 69.95 -30.88
N SER A 109 7.53 69.94 -30.21
CA SER A 109 8.79 70.43 -30.78
C SER A 109 9.17 69.51 -31.94
N VAL A 110 8.68 69.85 -33.13
CA VAL A 110 9.21 69.32 -34.39
C VAL A 110 10.60 69.95 -34.57
N PRO A 111 11.71 69.19 -34.61
CA PRO A 111 12.99 69.75 -35.01
C PRO A 111 12.89 70.17 -36.48
N ARG A 112 12.95 71.49 -36.73
CA ARG A 112 13.17 72.02 -38.08
C ARG A 112 14.63 71.80 -38.45
N GLU A 113 14.94 70.72 -39.14
CA GLU A 113 16.17 70.65 -39.93
C GLU A 113 15.99 71.49 -41.19
N LYS A 114 16.88 72.48 -41.36
CA LYS A 114 16.97 73.32 -42.55
C LYS A 114 17.48 72.47 -43.71
N ILE A 115 16.67 72.31 -44.76
CA ILE A 115 17.14 71.83 -46.06
C ILE A 115 17.59 73.04 -46.88
N VAL A 116 18.89 73.10 -47.19
CA VAL A 116 19.43 73.85 -48.31
C VAL A 116 19.24 73.00 -49.57
N GLN A 117 18.80 73.63 -50.66
CA GLN A 117 18.47 73.01 -51.94
C GLN A 117 19.69 72.38 -52.65
N GLY A 118 19.48 71.20 -53.23
CA GLY A 118 20.31 70.57 -54.26
C GLY A 118 19.63 69.28 -54.77
N LEU A 119 19.19 69.29 -56.04
CA LEU A 119 18.48 68.21 -56.76
C LEU A 119 19.51 67.21 -57.39
N PRO A 120 19.10 66.10 -58.04
CA PRO A 120 18.72 64.79 -57.51
C PRO A 120 19.62 63.62 -58.02
N SER A 121 19.49 62.41 -57.44
CA SER A 121 19.63 61.16 -58.21
C SER A 121 18.95 59.98 -57.53
N ALA A 122 18.36 59.11 -58.35
CA ALA A 122 17.50 57.99 -58.01
C ALA A 122 18.26 56.75 -57.52
N ASN A 123 17.67 55.97 -56.61
CA ASN A 123 17.42 54.52 -56.82
C ASN A 123 16.58 53.87 -55.69
N LYS A 124 15.85 52.83 -56.12
CA LYS A 124 14.82 51.99 -55.48
C LYS A 124 15.25 51.32 -54.17
N SER A 125 14.35 51.17 -53.18
CA SER A 125 13.51 49.97 -52.95
C SER A 125 12.91 49.88 -51.52
N SER A 126 11.70 49.29 -51.44
CA SER A 126 10.98 48.68 -50.28
C SER A 126 10.70 49.53 -49.04
N SER A 127 9.45 50.00 -48.90
CA SER A 127 8.91 50.62 -47.68
C SER A 127 7.99 49.65 -46.92
N GLU A 128 8.49 49.10 -45.80
CA GLU A 128 7.67 48.65 -44.69
C GLU A 128 7.16 49.88 -43.89
N PRO A 129 5.90 49.92 -43.41
CA PRO A 129 5.47 51.00 -42.53
C PRO A 129 5.98 50.78 -41.09
N ASN A 130 6.88 51.66 -40.66
CA ASN A 130 7.43 51.74 -39.31
C ASN A 130 6.34 51.89 -38.21
N LYS A 131 6.33 50.96 -37.25
CA LYS A 131 5.57 51.04 -35.99
C LYS A 131 6.20 52.09 -35.06
N LYS A 132 5.62 53.29 -34.97
CA LYS A 132 5.98 54.27 -33.92
C LYS A 132 5.38 53.84 -32.57
N LYS A 133 6.21 53.25 -31.70
CA LYS A 133 5.91 53.03 -30.28
C LYS A 133 6.00 54.34 -29.51
N MET A 134 4.92 54.75 -28.85
CA MET A 134 4.94 55.85 -27.87
C MET A 134 5.49 55.30 -26.54
N LYS A 135 6.67 55.76 -26.13
CA LYS A 135 7.27 55.44 -24.83
C LYS A 135 6.64 56.31 -23.74
N PHE A 136 6.04 55.71 -22.72
CA PHE A 136 5.87 56.34 -21.41
C PHE A 136 6.98 55.82 -20.49
N SER A 137 7.79 56.73 -19.96
CA SER A 137 8.78 56.46 -18.93
C SER A 137 8.17 56.64 -17.53
N PRO A 138 8.32 55.69 -16.59
CA PRO A 138 8.05 55.95 -15.18
C PRO A 138 9.26 56.65 -14.54
N LYS A 139 9.00 57.65 -13.71
CA LYS A 139 10.01 58.39 -12.95
C LYS A 139 9.86 58.00 -11.48
N ASP A 140 10.81 57.22 -10.98
CA ASP A 140 11.05 57.04 -9.55
C ASP A 140 11.63 58.33 -8.94
N LYS A 141 11.24 58.67 -7.70
CA LYS A 141 12.15 58.85 -6.56
C LYS A 141 11.46 59.31 -5.27
N GLU A 142 12.06 58.83 -4.19
CA GLU A 142 11.78 58.94 -2.76
C GLU A 142 11.97 60.34 -2.14
N ASP A 143 11.30 60.51 -0.98
CA ASP A 143 11.61 61.26 0.27
C ASP A 143 12.16 62.70 0.28
N LEU A 144 11.48 63.57 1.06
CA LEU A 144 11.96 64.12 2.35
C LEU A 144 11.06 65.29 2.89
N THR A 145 10.61 65.12 4.13
CA THR A 145 10.49 66.08 5.25
C THR A 145 10.14 67.58 5.03
N GLY A 146 8.99 67.97 5.61
CA GLY A 146 8.85 69.07 6.59
C GLY A 146 8.86 70.53 6.13
N MET A 147 7.70 71.21 6.21
CA MET A 147 7.58 72.57 6.77
C MET A 147 6.11 72.96 6.99
N LYS A 148 5.81 73.46 8.19
CA LYS A 148 4.53 74.05 8.59
C LYS A 148 4.47 75.51 8.12
N SER A 149 3.28 76.02 7.78
CA SER A 149 2.81 77.39 8.08
C SER A 149 1.33 77.57 7.76
N ALA A 150 0.69 78.44 8.53
CA ALA A 150 -0.75 78.48 8.82
C ALA A 150 -1.59 79.43 7.92
N SER A 151 -2.91 79.17 7.93
CA SER A 151 -4.08 80.07 7.82
C SER A 151 -4.06 81.19 6.77
N THR A 152 -5.07 81.36 5.91
CA THR A 152 -6.33 82.05 6.29
C THR A 152 -7.47 81.72 5.32
N SER A 153 -8.66 81.60 5.89
CA SER A 153 -9.99 81.32 5.33
C SER A 153 -10.52 82.34 4.32
N LEU A 154 -11.41 81.90 3.40
CA LEU A 154 -12.78 82.42 3.17
C LEU A 154 -13.56 81.42 2.26
N PRO A 155 -14.92 81.42 2.27
CA PRO A 155 -15.71 80.19 2.21
C PRO A 155 -16.41 79.98 0.86
N MET A 156 -16.33 78.76 0.31
CA MET A 156 -17.30 78.29 -0.68
C MET A 156 -17.72 76.85 -0.35
N LYS A 157 -19.04 76.67 -0.34
CA LYS A 157 -19.83 75.48 -0.02
C LYS A 157 -19.11 74.15 -0.32
N LYS A 158 -18.67 73.47 0.75
CA LYS A 158 -18.41 72.02 0.72
C LYS A 158 -19.77 71.33 0.72
N GLU A 159 -20.18 70.80 -0.43
CA GLU A 159 -20.97 69.57 -0.40
C GLU A 159 -20.13 68.55 0.35
N VAL A 160 -20.64 68.14 1.51
CA VAL A 160 -20.13 67.03 2.29
C VAL A 160 -20.42 65.79 1.46
N VAL A 161 -19.51 65.43 0.55
CA VAL A 161 -19.33 64.03 0.18
C VAL A 161 -18.69 63.41 1.41
N THR A 162 -19.54 62.99 2.35
CA THR A 162 -19.18 62.03 3.37
C THR A 162 -18.61 60.85 2.61
N SER A 163 -17.29 60.70 2.58
CA SER A 163 -16.70 59.40 2.29
C SER A 163 -17.24 58.48 3.38
N LEU A 164 -18.33 57.79 3.08
CA LEU A 164 -18.86 56.71 3.88
C LEU A 164 -17.74 55.69 3.98
N THR A 165 -16.93 55.79 5.02
CA THR A 165 -16.08 54.70 5.45
C THR A 165 -17.05 53.62 5.88
N PHE A 166 -17.38 52.71 4.95
CA PHE A 166 -18.20 51.56 5.27
C PHE A 166 -17.54 50.85 6.46
N PRO A 167 -18.30 50.51 7.52
CA PRO A 167 -17.74 49.75 8.63
C PRO A 167 -17.08 48.50 8.03
N GLY A 168 -15.83 48.22 8.42
CA GLY A 168 -15.12 47.03 7.97
C GLY A 168 -16.02 45.81 8.22
N SER A 169 -16.27 45.03 7.17
CA SER A 169 -17.14 43.86 7.26
C SER A 169 -16.63 42.94 8.37
N ARG A 170 -17.53 42.46 9.24
CA ARG A 170 -17.18 41.45 10.25
C ARG A 170 -16.52 40.24 9.57
N PRO A 171 -15.58 39.56 10.24
CA PRO A 171 -15.08 38.28 9.75
C PRO A 171 -16.24 37.34 9.43
N MET A 172 -16.23 36.73 8.26
CA MET A 172 -17.24 35.75 7.83
C MET A 172 -16.58 34.39 7.68
N SER A 173 -17.24 33.33 8.15
CA SER A 173 -16.74 31.96 7.96
C SER A 173 -16.69 31.61 6.46
N PRO A 174 -15.84 30.65 6.05
CA PRO A 174 -15.85 30.17 4.66
C PRO A 174 -17.25 29.76 4.18
N GLU A 175 -18.03 29.13 5.04
CA GLU A 175 -19.41 28.70 4.77
C GLU A 175 -20.34 29.90 4.55
N GLU A 176 -20.31 30.89 5.44
CA GLU A 176 -21.09 32.12 5.28
C GLU A 176 -20.73 32.86 3.98
N GLN A 177 -19.45 32.90 3.62
CA GLN A 177 -18.99 33.52 2.38
C GLN A 177 -19.50 32.75 1.15
N ILE A 178 -19.49 31.42 1.21
CA ILE A 178 -20.03 30.57 0.14
C ILE A 178 -21.53 30.79 0.00
N ASP A 179 -22.28 30.86 1.10
CA ASP A 179 -23.73 31.11 1.05
C ASP A 179 -24.06 32.45 0.39
N VAL A 180 -23.28 33.50 0.67
CA VAL A 180 -23.40 34.80 -0.01
C VAL A 180 -23.11 34.68 -1.50
N MET A 181 -22.03 33.96 -1.88
CA MET A 181 -21.70 33.74 -3.30
C MET A 181 -22.79 32.94 -4.02
N LEU A 182 -23.31 31.88 -3.40
CA LEU A 182 -24.41 31.07 -3.94
C LEU A 182 -25.69 31.89 -4.08
N GLN A 183 -25.97 32.79 -3.13
CA GLN A 183 -27.11 33.68 -3.23
C GLN A 183 -26.98 34.64 -4.43
N GLN A 184 -25.80 35.22 -4.64
CA GLN A 184 -25.52 36.06 -5.81
C GLN A 184 -25.63 35.26 -7.12
N GLU A 185 -25.13 34.02 -7.14
CA GLU A 185 -25.25 33.13 -8.30
C GLU A 185 -26.72 32.84 -8.63
N ARG A 186 -27.56 32.51 -7.63
CA ARG A 186 -29.01 32.31 -7.82
C ARG A 186 -29.71 33.56 -8.35
N GLU A 187 -29.32 34.74 -7.88
CA GLU A 187 -29.86 36.02 -8.38
C GLU A 187 -29.49 36.26 -9.85
N ILE A 188 -28.27 35.91 -10.27
CA ILE A 188 -27.84 35.99 -11.67
C ILE A 188 -28.55 34.93 -12.52
N GLU A 189 -28.68 33.70 -12.04
CA GLU A 189 -29.48 32.62 -12.65
C GLU A 189 -30.93 33.01 -12.88
N SER A 190 -31.54 33.76 -11.96
CA SER A 190 -32.92 34.22 -12.12
C SER A 190 -33.11 35.26 -13.24
N LYS A 191 -32.05 36.00 -13.63
CA LYS A 191 -32.11 37.12 -14.58
C LYS A 191 -31.72 36.74 -16.01
N GLU A 192 -30.87 35.72 -16.16
CA GLU A 192 -30.29 35.35 -17.45
C GLU A 192 -30.80 33.97 -17.93
N THR A 193 -31.04 33.81 -19.23
CA THR A 193 -31.43 32.51 -19.82
C THR A 193 -30.21 31.63 -20.10
N LYS A 194 -30.38 30.30 -20.06
CA LYS A 194 -29.31 29.35 -20.42
C LYS A 194 -29.16 29.29 -21.95
N PRO A 195 -27.94 29.16 -22.49
CA PRO A 195 -27.71 29.00 -23.92
C PRO A 195 -28.29 27.68 -24.42
N SER A 196 -28.92 27.72 -25.60
CA SER A 196 -29.33 26.52 -26.33
C SER A 196 -28.12 25.84 -26.98
N GLU A 197 -28.29 24.60 -27.45
CA GLU A 197 -27.23 23.88 -28.20
C GLU A 197 -26.78 24.67 -29.45
N SER A 198 -27.74 25.30 -30.16
CA SER A 198 -27.43 26.16 -31.31
C SER A 198 -26.68 27.43 -30.92
N ASP A 199 -26.93 28.00 -29.74
CA ASP A 199 -26.19 29.17 -29.27
C ASP A 199 -24.73 28.80 -28.97
N LEU A 200 -24.51 27.64 -28.35
CA LEU A 200 -23.18 27.11 -28.05
C LEU A 200 -22.39 26.85 -29.34
N GLU A 201 -23.00 26.15 -30.30
CA GLU A 201 -22.36 25.84 -31.59
C GLU A 201 -21.90 27.12 -32.31
N ARG A 202 -22.78 28.12 -32.40
CA ARG A 202 -22.46 29.42 -33.02
C ARG A 202 -21.39 30.18 -32.24
N TYR A 203 -21.47 30.18 -30.91
CA TYR A 203 -20.46 30.80 -30.07
C TYR A 203 -19.08 30.17 -30.32
N TYR A 204 -18.98 28.84 -30.30
CA TYR A 204 -17.72 28.12 -30.58
C TYR A 204 -17.21 28.33 -32.00
N TYR A 205 -18.10 28.43 -32.99
CA TYR A 205 -17.73 28.79 -34.35
C TYR A 205 -17.03 30.17 -34.39
N TYR A 206 -17.58 31.18 -33.70
CA TYR A 206 -16.96 32.51 -33.69
C TYR A 206 -15.62 32.55 -32.93
N LEU A 207 -15.47 31.73 -31.89
CA LEU A 207 -14.20 31.58 -31.18
C LEU A 207 -13.09 30.95 -32.03
N THR A 208 -13.43 29.91 -32.79
CA THR A 208 -12.44 29.09 -33.52
C THR A 208 -12.20 29.57 -34.94
N SER A 209 -13.24 30.03 -35.63
CA SER A 209 -13.24 30.34 -37.06
C SER A 209 -13.66 31.78 -37.37
N GLY A 210 -14.26 32.49 -36.41
CA GLY A 210 -14.77 33.85 -36.59
C GLY A 210 -13.71 34.95 -36.62
N ILE A 211 -12.55 34.71 -35.99
CA ILE A 211 -11.43 35.64 -35.88
C ILE A 211 -10.16 34.92 -36.34
N ARG A 212 -9.45 35.48 -37.31
CA ARG A 212 -8.17 34.93 -37.78
C ARG A 212 -7.02 35.41 -36.88
N LYS A 213 -5.99 34.58 -36.70
CA LYS A 213 -4.80 34.89 -35.89
C LYS A 213 -4.10 36.18 -36.32
N ASP A 214 -4.07 36.50 -37.63
CA ASP A 214 -3.46 37.72 -38.19
C ASP A 214 -4.22 39.01 -37.85
N MET A 215 -5.50 38.91 -37.43
CA MET A 215 -6.30 40.05 -36.99
C MET A 215 -6.01 40.45 -35.55
N ILE A 216 -5.30 39.62 -34.80
CA ILE A 216 -5.02 39.80 -33.37
C ILE A 216 -3.62 40.40 -33.22
N ALA A 217 -3.45 41.26 -32.22
CA ALA A 217 -2.13 41.76 -31.88
C ALA A 217 -1.21 40.59 -31.47
N PRO A 218 -0.02 40.43 -32.08
CA PRO A 218 0.91 39.41 -31.64
C PRO A 218 1.42 39.71 -30.23
N GLU A 219 1.76 38.66 -29.49
CA GLU A 219 2.36 38.78 -28.18
C GLU A 219 3.68 39.56 -28.22
N GLU A 220 3.98 40.32 -27.17
CA GLU A 220 5.29 40.98 -27.04
C GLU A 220 6.40 39.97 -26.70
N ASP A 221 7.48 39.96 -27.49
CA ASP A 221 8.65 39.07 -27.33
C ASP A 221 9.26 39.06 -25.90
N LYS A 222 9.06 40.15 -25.15
CA LYS A 222 9.58 40.31 -23.78
C LYS A 222 8.78 39.54 -22.73
N VAL A 223 7.59 39.04 -23.03
CA VAL A 223 6.74 38.32 -22.06
C VAL A 223 7.42 37.03 -21.63
N MET A 224 7.89 36.22 -22.58
CA MET A 224 8.60 34.98 -22.29
C MET A 224 9.86 35.20 -21.47
N VAL A 225 10.64 36.23 -21.80
CA VAL A 225 11.84 36.59 -21.03
C VAL A 225 11.50 36.93 -19.57
N ARG A 226 10.35 37.55 -19.30
CA ARG A 226 9.89 37.84 -17.93
C ARG A 226 9.45 36.58 -17.21
N ILE A 227 8.73 35.67 -17.89
CA ILE A 227 8.30 34.39 -17.32
C ILE A 227 9.50 33.53 -16.94
N SER A 228 10.49 33.40 -17.82
CA SER A 228 11.69 32.60 -17.55
C SER A 228 12.47 33.09 -16.33
N LYS A 229 12.44 34.39 -16.02
CA LYS A 229 13.09 34.94 -14.81
C LYS A 229 12.45 34.51 -13.49
N LEU A 230 11.22 33.99 -13.52
CA LEU A 230 10.52 33.48 -12.34
C LEU A 230 10.79 31.99 -12.10
N ILE A 231 11.48 31.33 -13.02
CA ILE A 231 11.79 29.89 -12.97
C ILE A 231 13.26 29.73 -12.57
N SER A 232 13.54 28.76 -11.70
CA SER A 232 14.93 28.46 -11.30
C SER A 232 15.77 28.03 -12.50
N ASN A 233 16.99 28.57 -12.59
CA ASN A 233 17.94 28.24 -13.66
C ASN A 233 18.20 26.73 -13.75
N THR A 234 18.23 26.01 -12.63
CA THR A 234 18.46 24.55 -12.62
C THR A 234 17.41 23.78 -13.41
N LEU A 235 16.16 24.26 -13.42
CA LEU A 235 15.06 23.65 -14.17
C LEU A 235 15.13 24.05 -15.65
N LEU A 236 15.49 25.30 -15.93
CA LEU A 236 15.60 25.82 -17.30
C LEU A 236 16.74 25.17 -18.10
N THR A 237 17.83 24.79 -17.44
CA THR A 237 19.00 24.20 -18.10
C THR A 237 19.00 22.67 -18.11
N SER A 238 17.94 22.02 -17.60
CA SER A 238 17.85 20.56 -17.55
C SER A 238 17.46 20.00 -18.93
N PRO A 239 18.32 19.18 -19.58
CA PRO A 239 18.02 18.63 -20.91
C PRO A 239 16.76 17.75 -20.93
N PHE A 240 16.46 17.07 -19.82
CA PHE A 240 15.28 16.20 -19.70
C PHE A 240 13.96 16.98 -19.67
N LEU A 241 14.00 18.28 -19.33
CA LEU A 241 12.82 19.15 -19.23
C LEU A 241 12.62 20.03 -20.47
N GLU A 242 13.54 19.99 -21.43
CA GLU A 242 13.48 20.79 -22.65
C GLU A 242 12.20 20.52 -23.48
N PRO A 243 11.75 19.26 -23.70
CA PRO A 243 10.51 19.00 -24.42
C PRO A 243 9.27 19.53 -23.69
N LEU A 244 9.26 19.45 -22.35
CA LEU A 244 8.18 19.99 -21.53
C LEU A 244 8.16 21.52 -21.62
N MET A 245 9.33 22.17 -21.60
CA MET A 245 9.42 23.62 -21.76
C MET A 245 8.87 24.06 -23.12
N ALA A 246 9.22 23.38 -24.21
CA ALA A 246 8.70 23.68 -25.54
C ALA A 246 7.16 23.57 -25.59
N ALA A 247 6.60 22.50 -25.03
CA ALA A 247 5.15 22.30 -24.96
C ALA A 247 4.44 23.41 -24.15
N LEU A 248 5.02 23.81 -23.01
CA LEU A 248 4.46 24.89 -22.18
C LEU A 248 4.50 26.26 -22.87
N VAL A 249 5.54 26.52 -23.68
CA VAL A 249 5.63 27.76 -24.48
C VAL A 249 4.55 27.78 -25.55
N GLU A 250 4.33 26.66 -26.23
CA GLU A 250 3.28 26.51 -27.25
C GLU A 250 1.87 26.62 -26.64
N GLU A 251 1.63 25.97 -25.49
CA GLU A 251 0.38 26.07 -24.73
C GLU A 251 0.09 27.53 -24.37
N LYS A 252 1.09 28.23 -23.81
CA LYS A 252 0.98 29.65 -23.45
C LYS A 252 0.74 30.55 -24.67
N GLU A 253 1.32 30.25 -25.83
CA GLU A 253 1.01 30.99 -27.05
C GLU A 253 -0.45 30.74 -27.47
N THR A 254 -0.87 29.49 -27.49
CA THR A 254 -2.24 29.08 -27.84
C THR A 254 -3.27 29.75 -26.92
N ASP A 255 -3.00 29.79 -25.62
CA ASP A 255 -3.84 30.44 -24.62
C ASP A 255 -3.96 31.95 -24.81
N TYR A 256 -2.87 32.62 -25.19
CA TYR A 256 -2.88 34.06 -25.47
C TYR A 256 -3.88 34.39 -26.58
N TYR A 257 -3.78 33.70 -27.71
CA TYR A 257 -4.67 33.94 -28.85
C TYR A 257 -6.11 33.51 -28.54
N SER A 258 -6.30 32.33 -27.95
CA SER A 258 -7.64 31.81 -27.61
C SER A 258 -8.37 32.73 -26.61
N SER A 259 -7.66 33.22 -25.59
CA SER A 259 -8.22 34.14 -24.59
C SER A 259 -8.58 35.49 -25.18
N LEU A 260 -7.77 36.02 -26.09
CA LEU A 260 -8.03 37.30 -26.74
C LEU A 260 -9.18 37.19 -27.76
N MET A 261 -9.23 36.10 -28.55
CA MET A 261 -10.39 35.78 -29.40
C MET A 261 -11.68 35.73 -28.58
N LYS A 262 -11.66 35.00 -27.46
CA LYS A 262 -12.80 34.91 -26.55
C LYS A 262 -13.22 36.27 -26.01
N SER A 263 -12.26 37.08 -25.56
CA SER A 263 -12.54 38.41 -25.02
C SER A 263 -13.20 39.33 -26.07
N ILE A 264 -12.77 39.26 -27.33
CA ILE A 264 -13.36 40.02 -28.43
C ILE A 264 -14.79 39.54 -28.71
N VAL A 265 -15.01 38.23 -28.82
CA VAL A 265 -16.34 37.65 -29.06
C VAL A 265 -17.29 38.01 -27.92
N ASP A 266 -16.88 37.81 -26.67
CA ASP A 266 -17.69 38.13 -25.49
C ASP A 266 -18.03 39.62 -25.45
N TYR A 267 -17.07 40.50 -25.75
CA TYR A 267 -17.30 41.94 -25.78
C TYR A 267 -18.31 42.36 -26.84
N ILE A 268 -18.24 41.79 -28.05
CA ILE A 268 -19.20 42.08 -29.12
C ILE A 268 -20.59 41.58 -28.73
N LEU A 269 -20.68 40.38 -28.13
CA LEU A 269 -21.93 39.79 -27.68
C LEU A 269 -22.55 40.48 -26.46
N MET A 270 -21.85 41.40 -25.79
CA MET A 270 -22.47 42.28 -24.81
C MET A 270 -23.47 43.27 -25.46
N ASP A 271 -23.40 43.50 -26.78
CA ASP A 271 -24.39 44.29 -27.52
C ASP A 271 -25.61 43.42 -27.94
N PRO A 272 -26.83 43.72 -27.45
CA PRO A 272 -28.04 42.98 -27.82
C PRO A 272 -28.36 42.97 -29.32
N MET A 273 -27.93 44.00 -30.06
CA MET A 273 -28.14 44.06 -31.51
C MET A 273 -27.26 43.05 -32.25
N GLU A 274 -26.01 42.88 -31.82
CA GLU A 274 -25.09 41.90 -32.38
C GLU A 274 -25.51 40.48 -32.03
N ARG A 275 -26.02 40.24 -30.81
CA ARG A 275 -26.64 38.94 -30.44
C ARG A 275 -27.76 38.54 -31.40
N LYS A 276 -28.64 39.49 -31.75
CA LYS A 276 -29.71 39.25 -32.73
C LYS A 276 -29.15 38.98 -34.13
N ARG A 277 -28.16 39.76 -34.58
CA ARG A 277 -27.54 39.61 -35.91
C ARG A 277 -26.81 38.28 -36.08
N LEU A 278 -26.10 37.85 -35.04
CA LEU A 278 -25.30 36.62 -35.04
C LEU A 278 -26.13 35.37 -34.71
N PHE A 279 -27.43 35.55 -34.43
CA PHE A 279 -28.36 34.50 -34.03
C PHE A 279 -27.91 33.77 -32.75
N ILE A 280 -27.39 34.52 -31.78
CA ILE A 280 -26.98 34.02 -30.46
C ILE A 280 -27.90 34.64 -29.40
N GLN A 281 -28.86 33.86 -28.94
CA GLN A 281 -29.84 34.28 -27.95
C GLN A 281 -29.27 34.35 -26.54
N SER A 282 -28.33 33.48 -26.16
CA SER A 282 -27.61 33.53 -24.88
C SER A 282 -26.18 33.04 -25.01
N THR A 283 -25.27 33.57 -24.20
CA THR A 283 -23.85 33.20 -24.19
C THR A 283 -23.54 32.22 -23.07
N PRO A 284 -22.50 31.38 -23.21
CA PRO A 284 -22.01 30.57 -22.11
C PRO A 284 -21.63 31.45 -20.92
N ARG A 285 -22.00 31.02 -19.71
CA ARG A 285 -21.59 31.71 -18.49
C ARG A 285 -20.19 31.26 -18.10
N ALA A 286 -19.41 32.19 -17.57
CA ALA A 286 -18.16 31.84 -16.91
C ALA A 286 -18.48 30.95 -15.70
N PHE A 287 -17.63 29.95 -15.47
CA PHE A 287 -17.72 29.14 -14.25
C PHE A 287 -17.54 30.06 -13.03
N PRO A 288 -18.46 30.03 -12.03
CA PRO A 288 -18.38 30.91 -10.89
C PRO A 288 -17.13 30.58 -10.05
N GLN A 289 -16.21 31.54 -9.96
CA GLN A 289 -15.02 31.41 -9.12
C GLN A 289 -15.36 31.84 -7.70
N ARG A 290 -15.46 30.87 -6.79
CA ARG A 290 -15.70 31.14 -5.36
C ARG A 290 -14.36 31.34 -4.67
N VAL A 291 -14.13 32.53 -4.15
CA VAL A 291 -12.88 32.88 -3.47
C VAL A 291 -13.19 33.33 -2.05
N ILE A 292 -12.74 32.53 -1.08
CA ILE A 292 -12.79 32.92 0.33
C ILE A 292 -11.80 34.07 0.56
N ARG A 293 -12.28 35.15 1.16
CA ARG A 293 -11.49 36.34 1.49
C ARG A 293 -11.32 36.47 2.99
N ALA A 294 -10.16 36.99 3.38
CA ALA A 294 -9.87 37.33 4.77
C ALA A 294 -10.59 38.63 5.18
N PRO A 295 -10.89 38.84 6.48
CA PRO A 295 -10.55 37.96 7.60
C PRO A 295 -11.57 36.82 7.79
N VAL A 296 -11.05 35.60 7.93
CA VAL A 296 -11.82 34.45 8.47
C VAL A 296 -11.72 34.45 10.00
N PRO A 297 -12.74 33.96 10.73
CA PRO A 297 -12.80 34.04 12.19
C PRO A 297 -11.59 33.40 12.91
N TRP A 298 -11.02 32.35 12.32
CA TRP A 298 -9.91 31.57 12.89
C TRP A 298 -8.52 32.02 12.40
N HIS A 299 -8.42 33.11 11.64
CA HIS A 299 -7.15 33.52 11.00
C HIS A 299 -6.00 33.70 12.00
N SER A 300 -6.25 34.37 13.12
CA SER A 300 -5.26 34.59 14.17
C SER A 300 -4.84 33.29 14.85
N VAL A 301 -5.81 32.42 15.17
CA VAL A 301 -5.57 31.10 15.78
C VAL A 301 -4.73 30.23 14.85
N TYR A 302 -5.10 30.15 13.57
CA TYR A 302 -4.32 29.43 12.55
C TYR A 302 -2.89 29.98 12.45
N ARG A 303 -2.72 31.30 12.35
CA ARG A 303 -1.39 31.91 12.24
C ARG A 303 -0.52 31.57 13.46
N ASN A 304 -1.09 31.62 14.66
CA ASN A 304 -0.37 31.30 15.89
C ASN A 304 0.00 29.81 15.94
N ALA A 305 -0.95 28.91 15.63
CA ALA A 305 -0.69 27.47 15.58
C ALA A 305 0.32 27.09 14.50
N LYS A 306 0.25 27.71 13.32
CA LYS A 306 1.22 27.55 12.23
C LYS A 306 2.62 27.96 12.68
N LYS A 307 2.75 29.17 13.23
CA LYS A 307 4.04 29.67 13.74
C LYS A 307 4.61 28.74 14.81
N TRP A 308 3.77 28.32 15.75
CA TRP A 308 4.18 27.37 16.79
C TRP A 308 4.68 26.05 16.19
N ASN A 309 3.96 25.46 15.24
CA ASN A 309 4.40 24.22 14.59
C ASN A 309 5.71 24.40 13.79
N GLU A 310 5.88 25.52 13.09
CA GLU A 310 7.11 25.83 12.35
C GLU A 310 8.32 25.97 13.28
N GLU A 311 8.13 26.49 14.50
CA GLU A 311 9.18 26.72 15.48
C GLU A 311 9.53 25.49 16.33
N HIS A 312 8.57 24.61 16.66
CA HIS A 312 8.75 23.57 17.69
C HIS A 312 8.68 22.12 17.17
N LEU A 313 8.09 21.85 16.00
CA LEU A 313 7.87 20.46 15.54
C LEU A 313 9.11 19.87 14.83
N HIS A 314 9.91 20.72 14.18
CA HIS A 314 11.16 20.37 13.49
C HIS A 314 11.09 19.26 12.41
N THR A 315 9.89 18.83 11.99
CA THR A 315 9.69 17.72 11.03
C THR A 315 10.23 18.00 9.62
N VAL A 316 10.32 19.28 9.24
CA VAL A 316 10.82 19.73 7.93
C VAL A 316 12.34 19.94 7.91
N ASN A 317 13.05 19.68 9.01
CA ASN A 317 14.50 19.81 9.04
C ASN A 317 15.16 18.80 8.07
N PRO A 318 16.13 19.22 7.23
CA PRO A 318 16.83 18.32 6.29
C PRO A 318 17.48 17.08 6.94
N MET A 319 17.80 17.15 8.23
CA MET A 319 18.28 16.00 9.00
C MET A 319 17.25 14.87 9.08
N MET A 320 15.96 15.17 9.19
CA MET A 320 14.89 14.14 9.23
C MET A 320 14.83 13.36 7.92
N LEU A 321 14.96 14.06 6.79
CA LEU A 321 15.05 13.44 5.47
C LEU A 321 16.29 12.56 5.35
N SER A 322 17.43 13.04 5.87
CA SER A 322 18.70 12.30 5.82
C SER A 322 18.63 11.00 6.64
N LEU A 323 18.04 11.05 7.83
CA LEU A 323 17.78 9.86 8.66
C LEU A 323 16.80 8.89 7.99
N LYS A 324 15.78 9.42 7.31
CA LYS A 324 14.83 8.61 6.55
C LYS A 324 15.52 7.88 5.39
N GLN A 325 16.36 8.57 4.64
CA GLN A 325 17.12 8.01 3.53
C GLN A 325 18.05 6.90 4.02
N LEU A 326 18.81 7.15 5.10
CA LEU A 326 19.68 6.14 5.72
C LEU A 326 18.91 4.87 6.09
N TRP A 327 17.77 5.03 6.78
CA TRP A 327 16.93 3.90 7.16
C TRP A 327 16.46 3.11 5.95
N PHE A 328 15.95 3.80 4.94
CA PHE A 328 15.42 3.17 3.73
C PHE A 328 16.52 2.43 2.94
N SER A 329 17.73 2.99 2.87
CA SER A 329 18.83 2.39 2.09
C SER A 329 19.51 1.22 2.78
N GLU A 330 19.64 1.25 4.11
CA GLU A 330 20.49 0.29 4.83
C GLU A 330 19.75 -0.62 5.83
N PHE A 331 18.56 -0.24 6.31
CA PHE A 331 17.91 -0.91 7.44
C PHE A 331 16.46 -1.34 7.18
N ARG A 332 15.88 -0.99 6.02
CA ARG A 332 14.48 -1.31 5.66
C ARG A 332 14.14 -2.81 5.78
N ASP A 333 15.07 -3.66 5.37
CA ASP A 333 14.86 -5.11 5.31
C ASP A 333 15.34 -5.84 6.58
N LEU A 334 15.86 -5.10 7.57
CA LEU A 334 16.24 -5.67 8.85
C LEU A 334 14.99 -6.21 9.57
N ARG A 335 15.09 -7.42 10.13
CA ARG A 335 14.04 -8.08 10.92
C ARG A 335 14.65 -8.72 12.16
N PHE A 336 13.88 -8.72 13.27
CA PHE A 336 14.25 -9.46 14.47
C PHE A 336 14.14 -10.98 14.26
N VAL A 337 13.23 -11.43 13.40
CA VAL A 337 13.11 -12.84 13.00
C VAL A 337 13.10 -12.93 11.48
N ARG A 338 14.09 -13.61 10.91
CA ARG A 338 14.24 -13.82 9.47
C ARG A 338 13.55 -15.13 9.06
N THR A 339 12.25 -15.03 8.80
CA THR A 339 11.39 -16.20 8.50
C THR A 339 11.77 -16.91 7.21
N ALA A 340 12.30 -16.21 6.22
CA ALA A 340 12.82 -16.81 4.99
C ALA A 340 14.02 -17.75 5.28
N GLU A 341 14.90 -17.40 6.22
CA GLU A 341 16.02 -18.26 6.64
C GLU A 341 15.54 -19.49 7.41
N LEU A 342 14.49 -19.35 8.23
CA LEU A 342 13.85 -20.48 8.91
C LEU A 342 13.26 -21.49 7.91
N LEU A 343 12.53 -21.01 6.90
CA LEU A 343 11.92 -21.86 5.87
C LEU A 343 12.94 -22.54 4.96
N ALA A 344 14.06 -21.87 4.66
CA ALA A 344 15.16 -22.45 3.88
C ALA A 344 16.07 -23.38 4.71
N GLY A 345 15.92 -23.38 6.03
CA GLY A 345 16.72 -24.16 6.97
C GLY A 345 16.31 -25.62 7.06
N LYS A 346 16.86 -26.32 8.07
CA LYS A 346 16.52 -27.71 8.38
C LYS A 346 15.24 -27.73 9.22
N LEU A 347 14.11 -27.94 8.55
CA LEU A 347 12.80 -28.14 9.17
C LEU A 347 12.44 -29.65 9.19
N PRO A 348 11.69 -30.13 10.19
CA PRO A 348 11.26 -29.46 11.41
C PRO A 348 12.40 -29.27 12.44
N LEU A 349 12.25 -28.27 13.32
CA LEU A 349 13.21 -27.98 14.39
C LEU A 349 12.80 -28.67 15.69
N GLN A 350 13.80 -29.07 16.48
CA GLN A 350 13.55 -29.40 17.88
C GLN A 350 13.16 -28.13 18.67
N PRO A 351 12.39 -28.24 19.76
CA PRO A 351 11.96 -27.08 20.55
C PRO A 351 13.11 -26.15 20.99
N HIS A 352 14.22 -26.72 21.44
CA HIS A 352 15.41 -25.95 21.86
C HIS A 352 16.11 -25.28 20.66
N GLU A 353 16.21 -25.97 19.51
CA GLU A 353 16.79 -25.41 18.29
C GLU A 353 15.96 -24.22 17.78
N TYR A 354 14.64 -24.35 17.81
CA TYR A 354 13.73 -23.26 17.47
C TYR A 354 13.96 -22.04 18.37
N GLN A 355 14.02 -22.26 19.69
CA GLN A 355 14.29 -21.19 20.64
C GLN A 355 15.63 -20.50 20.38
N ASP A 356 16.69 -21.27 20.18
CA ASP A 356 18.05 -20.77 19.96
C ASP A 356 18.13 -19.92 18.68
N VAL A 357 17.48 -20.36 17.60
CA VAL A 357 17.47 -19.61 16.34
C VAL A 357 16.74 -18.28 16.48
N ILE A 358 15.57 -18.26 17.14
CA ILE A 358 14.82 -17.02 17.37
C ILE A 358 15.61 -16.04 18.24
N GLN A 359 16.20 -16.52 19.35
CA GLN A 359 17.03 -15.70 20.22
C GLN A 359 18.26 -15.15 19.50
N LYS A 360 18.93 -15.98 18.70
CA LYS A 360 20.07 -15.58 17.88
C LYS A 360 19.70 -14.49 16.89
N HIS A 361 18.63 -14.69 16.10
CA HIS A 361 18.16 -13.69 15.13
C HIS A 361 17.86 -12.35 15.81
N CYS A 362 17.19 -12.39 16.97
CA CYS A 362 16.83 -11.18 17.70
C CYS A 362 18.06 -10.45 18.26
N MET A 363 19.03 -11.20 18.79
CA MET A 363 20.27 -10.64 19.33
C MET A 363 21.13 -10.02 18.24
N GLU A 364 21.25 -10.67 17.08
CA GLU A 364 21.99 -10.14 15.92
C GLU A 364 21.36 -8.85 15.41
N ALA A 365 20.03 -8.81 15.26
CA ALA A 365 19.32 -7.60 14.86
C ALA A 365 19.53 -6.47 15.87
N ARG A 366 19.43 -6.77 17.17
CA ARG A 366 19.73 -5.81 18.25
C ARG A 366 21.16 -5.30 18.15
N GLN A 367 22.13 -6.18 17.90
CA GLN A 367 23.53 -5.79 17.77
C GLN A 367 23.74 -4.86 16.57
N ILE A 368 23.11 -5.13 15.42
CA ILE A 368 23.15 -4.25 14.25
C ILE A 368 22.60 -2.86 14.60
N LEU A 369 21.50 -2.78 15.36
CA LEU A 369 20.96 -1.49 15.79
C LEU A 369 21.96 -0.71 16.67
N LEU A 370 22.62 -1.39 17.62
CA LEU A 370 23.53 -0.77 18.58
C LEU A 370 24.90 -0.40 17.99
N THR A 371 25.47 -1.25 17.13
CA THR A 371 26.83 -1.05 16.60
C THR A 371 26.86 -0.34 15.27
N LYS A 372 25.77 -0.39 14.50
CA LYS A 372 25.70 0.21 13.16
C LYS A 372 24.68 1.34 13.12
N TRP A 373 23.40 1.07 13.36
CA TRP A 373 22.35 2.08 13.11
C TRP A 373 22.51 3.34 13.95
N ILE A 374 22.55 3.23 15.29
CA ILE A 374 22.67 4.41 16.16
C ILE A 374 23.99 5.17 15.93
N PRO A 375 25.16 4.49 15.82
CA PRO A 375 26.42 5.17 15.49
C PRO A 375 26.41 5.87 14.12
N THR A 376 25.83 5.27 13.08
CA THR A 376 25.73 5.92 11.76
C THR A 376 24.80 7.14 11.81
N CYS A 377 23.70 7.07 12.56
CA CYS A 377 22.86 8.23 12.82
C CYS A 377 23.67 9.36 13.51
N ALA A 378 24.41 9.03 14.58
CA ALA A 378 25.26 10.01 15.27
C ALA A 378 26.30 10.63 14.33
N GLN A 379 26.95 9.83 13.49
CA GLN A 379 27.90 10.31 12.49
C GLN A 379 27.26 11.29 11.51
N LEU A 380 26.00 11.08 11.08
CA LEU A 380 25.28 12.05 10.24
C LEU A 380 25.10 13.40 10.93
N PHE A 381 24.77 13.42 12.22
CA PHE A 381 24.66 14.65 13.00
C PHE A 381 26.01 15.36 13.14
N VAL A 382 27.11 14.62 13.29
CA VAL A 382 28.46 15.20 13.33
C VAL A 382 28.84 15.80 11.97
N SER A 383 28.58 15.08 10.88
CA SER A 383 28.94 15.50 9.52
C SER A 383 28.13 16.69 9.00
N ARG A 384 26.89 16.88 9.49
CA ARG A 384 25.98 17.96 9.07
C ARG A 384 25.65 18.91 10.20
N LYS A 385 26.68 19.28 10.96
CA LYS A 385 26.56 20.09 12.19
C LYS A 385 25.84 21.43 11.95
N GLU A 386 26.06 22.04 10.79
CA GLU A 386 25.42 23.29 10.37
C GLU A 386 23.88 23.24 10.37
N GLN A 387 23.28 22.06 10.19
CA GLN A 387 21.84 21.88 10.07
C GLN A 387 21.10 21.93 11.42
N TRP A 388 21.81 21.84 12.55
CA TRP A 388 21.19 21.78 13.87
C TRP A 388 21.93 22.57 14.96
N ILE A 389 23.20 22.93 14.78
CA ILE A 389 23.99 23.60 15.82
C ILE A 389 23.41 24.95 16.27
N HIS A 390 22.60 25.60 15.43
CA HIS A 390 21.95 26.86 15.75
C HIS A 390 20.85 26.72 16.81
N PHE A 391 20.40 25.49 17.12
CA PHE A 391 19.50 25.22 18.24
C PHE A 391 20.24 25.12 19.59
N ALA A 392 21.55 24.92 19.58
CA ALA A 392 22.34 24.82 20.80
C ALA A 392 22.42 26.19 21.52
N PRO A 393 22.41 26.21 22.87
CA PRO A 393 22.63 27.44 23.64
C PRO A 393 24.02 28.04 23.31
N LYS A 394 24.10 29.37 23.19
CA LYS A 394 25.36 30.07 22.86
C LYS A 394 26.13 30.47 24.12
N SER A 395 25.45 30.56 25.25
CA SER A 395 25.99 30.87 26.57
C SER A 395 25.33 29.97 27.63
N ASP A 396 26.00 29.78 28.77
CA ASP A 396 25.49 29.00 29.91
C ASP A 396 24.19 29.57 30.53
N TYR A 397 23.83 30.82 30.19
CA TYR A 397 22.57 31.45 30.59
C TYR A 397 21.43 31.24 29.60
N ASP A 398 21.71 30.73 28.39
CA ASP A 398 20.70 30.48 27.37
C ASP A 398 19.93 29.18 27.67
N SER A 399 18.64 29.16 27.35
CA SER A 399 17.83 27.96 27.53
C SER A 399 18.23 26.85 26.55
N SER A 400 18.37 25.63 27.06
CA SER A 400 18.55 24.40 26.28
C SER A 400 17.26 23.90 25.61
N ARG A 401 16.13 24.57 25.82
CA ARG A 401 14.81 24.09 25.39
C ARG A 401 14.73 23.80 23.89
N ASN A 402 15.30 24.66 23.04
CA ASN A 402 15.22 24.48 21.58
C ASN A 402 15.98 23.24 21.10
N ILE A 403 17.15 22.95 21.67
CA ILE A 403 17.92 21.75 21.32
C ILE A 403 17.25 20.49 21.88
N GLU A 404 16.66 20.57 23.07
CA GLU A 404 15.88 19.47 23.67
C GLU A 404 14.63 19.14 22.83
N GLU A 405 13.85 20.15 22.41
CA GLU A 405 12.68 19.97 21.55
C GLU A 405 13.06 19.40 20.17
N TYR A 406 14.18 19.88 19.60
CA TYR A 406 14.72 19.34 18.36
C TYR A 406 15.09 17.86 18.49
N PHE A 407 15.86 17.47 19.51
CA PHE A 407 16.24 16.08 19.71
C PHE A 407 15.08 15.20 20.18
N ALA A 408 14.05 15.75 20.84
CA ALA A 408 12.80 15.03 21.10
C ALA A 408 12.06 14.68 19.79
N SER A 409 12.08 15.59 18.79
CA SER A 409 11.56 15.32 17.45
C SER A 409 12.37 14.24 16.73
N VAL A 410 13.71 14.30 16.80
CA VAL A 410 14.61 13.26 16.26
C VAL A 410 14.34 11.90 16.91
N ALA A 411 14.26 11.86 18.24
CA ALA A 411 14.00 10.65 19.00
C ALA A 411 12.63 10.07 18.66
N SER A 412 11.60 10.90 18.48
CA SER A 412 10.27 10.46 18.06
C SER A 412 10.32 9.85 16.66
N PHE A 413 11.02 10.49 15.72
CA PHE A 413 11.19 9.98 14.35
C PHE A 413 11.93 8.63 14.33
N MET A 414 13.05 8.51 15.04
CA MET A 414 13.80 7.25 15.15
C MET A 414 13.01 6.16 15.89
N SER A 415 12.19 6.54 16.88
CA SER A 415 11.29 5.62 17.58
C SER A 415 10.24 5.04 16.63
N LEU A 416 9.70 5.84 15.70
CA LEU A 416 8.78 5.34 14.67
C LEU A 416 9.45 4.30 13.76
N GLN A 417 10.71 4.52 13.38
CA GLN A 417 11.49 3.55 12.58
C GLN A 417 11.69 2.23 13.33
N LEU A 418 12.11 2.29 14.60
CA LEU A 418 12.26 1.10 15.44
C LEU A 418 10.93 0.37 15.62
N ARG A 419 9.83 1.10 15.87
CA ARG A 419 8.49 0.52 15.98
C ARG A 419 8.06 -0.16 14.69
N GLU A 420 8.30 0.45 13.53
CA GLU A 420 8.00 -0.15 12.22
C GLU A 420 8.77 -1.46 12.02
N LEU A 421 10.05 -1.52 12.39
CA LEU A 421 10.85 -2.75 12.32
C LEU A 421 10.24 -3.87 13.19
N VAL A 422 9.85 -3.55 14.43
CA VAL A 422 9.22 -4.52 15.34
C VAL A 422 7.89 -5.00 14.76
N ILE A 423 7.02 -4.09 14.33
CA ILE A 423 5.71 -4.44 13.76
C ILE A 423 5.88 -5.33 12.53
N ASN A 424 6.81 -5.01 11.63
CA ASN A 424 7.06 -5.83 10.46
C ASN A 424 7.62 -7.20 10.84
N SER A 425 8.50 -7.29 11.83
CA SER A 425 9.00 -8.58 12.34
C SER A 425 7.89 -9.46 12.93
N LEU A 426 6.95 -8.87 13.67
CA LEU A 426 5.80 -9.58 14.23
C LEU A 426 4.85 -10.04 13.10
N LYS A 427 4.57 -9.18 12.11
CA LYS A 427 3.75 -9.54 10.94
C LYS A 427 4.36 -10.69 10.13
N ASP A 428 5.67 -10.66 9.92
CA ASP A 428 6.39 -11.70 9.21
C ASP A 428 6.31 -13.03 9.98
N LEU A 429 6.42 -12.99 11.32
CA LEU A 429 6.27 -14.17 12.17
C LEU A 429 4.84 -14.74 12.14
N VAL A 430 3.81 -13.90 12.21
CA VAL A 430 2.41 -14.35 12.01
C VAL A 430 2.24 -14.99 10.64
N SER A 431 2.79 -14.38 9.60
CA SER A 431 2.71 -14.89 8.22
C SER A 431 3.39 -16.25 8.08
N PHE A 432 4.48 -16.49 8.81
CA PHE A 432 5.16 -17.78 8.88
C PHE A 432 4.26 -18.88 9.45
N PHE A 433 3.52 -18.62 10.54
CA PHE A 433 2.56 -19.60 11.07
C PHE A 433 1.32 -19.76 10.19
N MET A 434 0.89 -18.70 9.51
CA MET A 434 -0.27 -18.72 8.60
C MET A 434 -0.14 -19.66 7.40
N ILE A 435 1.07 -20.16 7.12
CA ILE A 435 1.30 -21.25 6.17
C ILE A 435 0.46 -22.49 6.55
N HIS A 436 0.16 -22.68 7.84
CA HIS A 436 -0.58 -23.83 8.38
C HIS A 436 -2.03 -23.53 8.78
N LYS A 437 -2.62 -22.45 8.27
CA LYS A 437 -3.96 -21.96 8.67
C LYS A 437 -5.11 -22.97 8.48
N ASP A 438 -4.94 -23.91 7.56
CA ASP A 438 -5.95 -24.91 7.20
C ASP A 438 -6.00 -26.06 8.21
N GLY A 439 -5.03 -26.14 9.13
CA GLY A 439 -4.97 -27.16 10.19
C GLY A 439 -4.41 -28.49 9.70
N ASN A 440 -4.55 -29.51 10.55
CA ASN A 440 -4.11 -30.87 10.27
C ASN A 440 -5.16 -31.93 10.62
N ASP A 441 -6.43 -31.56 10.48
CA ASP A 441 -7.56 -32.45 10.72
C ASP A 441 -7.76 -33.39 9.52
N PHE A 442 -7.03 -34.52 9.50
CA PHE A 442 -7.09 -35.50 8.41
C PHE A 442 -8.21 -36.54 8.60
N GLU A 443 -8.57 -37.23 7.51
CA GLU A 443 -9.48 -38.38 7.53
C GLU A 443 -8.72 -39.67 7.83
N GLU A 444 -9.22 -40.49 8.75
CA GLU A 444 -8.56 -41.75 9.11
C GLU A 444 -8.76 -42.82 8.02
N PRO A 445 -7.74 -43.64 7.68
CA PRO A 445 -6.40 -43.69 8.28
C PRO A 445 -5.44 -42.65 7.70
N TYR A 446 -4.46 -42.22 8.52
CA TYR A 446 -3.41 -41.29 8.12
C TYR A 446 -2.74 -41.68 6.80
N GLN A 447 -2.63 -40.73 5.86
CA GLN A 447 -1.94 -40.90 4.59
C GLN A 447 -0.72 -39.97 4.53
N GLU A 448 0.45 -40.54 4.28
CA GLU A 448 1.74 -39.81 4.32
C GLU A 448 1.81 -38.63 3.33
N MET A 449 1.05 -38.70 2.23
CA MET A 449 1.00 -37.65 1.20
C MET A 449 0.02 -36.50 1.49
N GLU A 450 -0.61 -36.43 2.67
CA GLU A 450 -1.58 -35.37 2.96
C GLU A 450 -0.93 -34.02 3.33
N PHE A 451 0.32 -34.00 3.79
CA PHE A 451 0.96 -32.81 4.34
C PHE A 451 2.33 -32.49 3.69
N PHE A 452 2.32 -32.06 2.42
CA PHE A 452 3.52 -31.62 1.67
C PHE A 452 4.06 -30.22 2.04
N ILE A 453 3.63 -29.67 3.17
CA ILE A 453 4.05 -28.36 3.67
C ILE A 453 5.17 -28.59 4.70
N PRO A 454 6.22 -27.77 4.79
CA PRO A 454 7.30 -27.97 5.76
C PRO A 454 6.81 -27.84 7.22
N GLN A 455 7.07 -28.85 8.05
CA GLN A 455 6.73 -28.84 9.49
C GLN A 455 7.67 -27.91 10.26
N LEU A 456 7.16 -27.25 11.30
CA LEU A 456 7.92 -26.25 12.06
C LEU A 456 8.60 -26.85 13.28
N ILE A 457 7.85 -27.57 14.11
CA ILE A 457 8.29 -28.04 15.43
C ILE A 457 8.13 -29.56 15.53
N MET A 458 9.16 -30.22 16.05
CA MET A 458 9.13 -31.64 16.39
C MET A 458 8.52 -31.86 17.78
N ILE A 459 7.61 -32.82 17.90
CA ILE A 459 7.01 -33.29 19.16
C ILE A 459 7.28 -34.79 19.30
N LYS A 460 7.87 -35.21 20.41
CA LYS A 460 8.12 -36.63 20.68
C LYS A 460 6.91 -37.27 21.34
N LEU A 461 6.65 -38.53 21.01
CA LEU A 461 5.73 -39.36 21.75
C LEU A 461 6.49 -40.22 22.75
N GLU A 462 6.06 -40.19 24.00
CA GLU A 462 6.65 -40.94 25.11
C GLU A 462 5.55 -41.66 25.89
N VAL A 463 5.92 -42.77 26.54
CA VAL A 463 5.01 -43.50 27.41
C VAL A 463 5.13 -42.94 28.83
N ASN A 464 4.03 -42.44 29.37
CA ASN A 464 3.86 -42.15 30.79
C ASN A 464 2.70 -43.01 31.30
N GLU A 465 3.03 -44.20 31.83
CA GLU A 465 2.06 -45.27 32.04
C GLU A 465 0.80 -44.81 32.79
N PRO A 466 -0.40 -45.18 32.30
CA PRO A 466 -0.71 -46.05 31.15
C PRO A 466 -0.96 -45.29 29.83
N ILE A 467 -0.53 -44.03 29.69
CA ILE A 467 -0.90 -43.17 28.56
C ILE A 467 0.31 -42.77 27.70
N ILE A 468 0.05 -42.47 26.43
CA ILE A 468 1.02 -41.83 25.54
C ILE A 468 0.90 -40.32 25.73
N VAL A 469 2.02 -39.65 25.97
CA VAL A 469 2.10 -38.20 26.17
C VAL A 469 2.94 -37.53 25.09
N PHE A 470 2.64 -36.27 24.82
CA PHE A 470 3.42 -35.40 23.95
C PHE A 470 4.54 -34.75 24.75
N ASN A 471 5.78 -34.84 24.27
CA ASN A 471 6.94 -34.17 24.83
C ASN A 471 7.66 -33.35 23.74
N PRO A 472 7.60 -32.01 23.78
CA PRO A 472 6.90 -31.17 24.76
C PRO A 472 5.37 -31.27 24.66
N SER A 473 4.66 -30.84 25.70
CA SER A 473 3.20 -30.76 25.68
C SER A 473 2.72 -29.66 24.71
N PHE A 474 1.43 -29.63 24.37
CA PHE A 474 0.91 -28.53 23.56
C PHE A 474 1.02 -27.17 24.26
N ASP A 475 0.83 -27.12 25.58
CA ASP A 475 0.96 -25.86 26.32
C ASP A 475 2.41 -25.35 26.29
N ASP A 476 3.40 -26.26 26.40
CA ASP A 476 4.81 -25.94 26.26
C ASP A 476 5.15 -25.47 24.83
N CYS A 477 4.61 -26.14 23.81
CA CYS A 477 4.73 -25.72 22.41
C CYS A 477 4.15 -24.32 22.19
N TRP A 478 2.98 -24.03 22.76
CA TRP A 478 2.36 -22.71 22.65
C TRP A 478 3.20 -21.65 23.37
N GLU A 479 3.71 -21.96 24.56
CA GLU A 479 4.60 -21.07 25.29
C GLU A 479 5.86 -20.76 24.49
N LEU A 480 6.46 -21.76 23.83
CA LEU A 480 7.60 -21.59 22.93
C LEU A 480 7.29 -20.60 21.78
N ILE A 481 6.14 -20.78 21.12
CA ILE A 481 5.69 -19.89 20.03
C ILE A 481 5.42 -18.48 20.57
N ARG A 482 4.65 -18.35 21.66
CA ARG A 482 4.32 -17.08 22.31
C ARG A 482 5.58 -16.32 22.73
N ASN A 483 6.57 -17.02 23.28
CA ASN A 483 7.83 -16.44 23.71
C ASN A 483 8.64 -15.87 22.53
N SER A 484 8.41 -16.32 21.29
CA SER A 484 9.04 -15.75 20.10
C SER A 484 8.61 -14.29 19.87
N PHE A 485 7.33 -13.97 20.07
CA PHE A 485 6.81 -12.60 19.99
C PHE A 485 7.41 -11.73 21.11
N LEU A 486 7.50 -12.28 22.33
CA LEU A 486 8.07 -11.57 23.47
C LEU A 486 9.57 -11.32 23.30
N GLU A 487 10.31 -12.25 22.70
CA GLU A 487 11.75 -12.10 22.47
C GLU A 487 12.04 -10.97 21.45
N ILE A 488 11.22 -10.81 20.40
CA ILE A 488 11.28 -9.66 19.49
C ILE A 488 11.13 -8.35 20.27
N ILE A 489 10.08 -8.23 21.08
CA ILE A 489 9.78 -7.03 21.84
C ILE A 489 10.89 -6.72 22.84
N LYS A 490 11.36 -7.73 23.57
CA LYS A 490 12.45 -7.64 24.53
C LYS A 490 13.74 -7.11 23.89
N ASN A 491 14.12 -7.62 22.71
CA ASN A 491 15.34 -7.19 22.02
C ASN A 491 15.22 -5.81 21.35
N SER A 492 14.00 -5.30 21.17
CA SER A 492 13.76 -3.92 20.73
C SER A 492 13.85 -2.88 21.86
N LYS A 493 13.81 -3.30 23.13
CA LYS A 493 13.88 -2.40 24.28
C LYS A 493 15.31 -1.99 24.59
N GLY A 494 15.46 -0.79 25.16
CA GLY A 494 16.77 -0.29 25.61
C GLY A 494 17.69 0.17 24.49
N ILE A 495 17.18 0.39 23.28
CA ILE A 495 17.95 1.03 22.20
C ILE A 495 18.12 2.52 22.53
N PRO A 496 19.35 3.04 22.61
CA PRO A 496 19.58 4.39 23.07
C PRO A 496 19.23 5.42 21.99
N LYS A 497 18.84 6.62 22.42
CA LYS A 497 18.66 7.76 21.51
C LYS A 497 20.02 8.24 21.01
N VAL A 498 20.03 8.93 19.86
CA VAL A 498 21.27 9.43 19.24
C VAL A 498 22.02 10.41 20.14
N GLU A 499 21.31 11.17 20.99
CA GLU A 499 21.88 12.07 21.98
C GLU A 499 22.90 11.38 22.91
N SER A 500 22.70 10.09 23.21
CA SER A 500 23.58 9.34 24.10
C SER A 500 25.02 9.19 23.57
N ILE A 501 25.19 9.23 22.24
CA ILE A 501 26.50 9.19 21.59
C ILE A 501 27.02 10.61 21.36
N LEU A 502 26.14 11.54 20.96
CA LEU A 502 26.51 12.92 20.66
C LEU A 502 26.94 13.72 21.89
N PHE A 503 26.33 13.44 23.05
CA PHE A 503 26.55 14.17 24.31
C PHE A 503 26.89 13.17 25.43
N PRO A 504 28.18 12.77 25.55
CA PRO A 504 28.63 11.86 26.60
C PRO A 504 28.34 12.36 28.02
N GLU A 505 28.12 13.66 28.20
CA GLU A 505 27.76 14.31 29.46
C GLU A 505 26.34 13.93 29.92
N LEU A 506 25.47 13.50 28.99
CA LEU A 506 24.11 13.04 29.29
C LEU A 506 24.06 11.55 29.67
N LYS A 507 25.21 10.90 29.89
CA LYS A 507 25.27 9.53 30.41
C LYS A 507 24.61 9.48 31.80
N GLY A 508 23.67 8.54 31.96
CA GLY A 508 22.90 8.35 33.19
C GLY A 508 21.46 8.87 33.13
N TYR A 509 21.12 9.70 32.14
CA TYR A 509 19.73 10.04 31.85
C TYR A 509 19.03 8.92 31.06
N ASN A 510 17.70 8.81 31.21
CA ASN A 510 16.90 7.84 30.48
C ASN A 510 16.70 8.26 29.01
N LEU A 511 17.74 8.04 28.21
CA LEU A 511 17.79 8.34 26.78
C LEU A 511 17.55 7.08 25.95
N ILE A 512 16.37 6.49 26.08
CA ILE A 512 15.95 5.28 25.35
C ILE A 512 14.89 5.65 24.30
N LEU A 513 14.96 5.04 23.11
CA LEU A 513 13.93 5.16 22.07
C LEU A 513 12.66 4.41 22.47
N GLY A 514 11.51 4.98 22.10
CA GLY A 514 10.23 4.30 22.24
C GLY A 514 10.11 3.14 21.25
N THR A 515 9.67 1.99 21.74
CA THR A 515 9.41 0.79 20.92
C THR A 515 8.01 0.25 21.20
N VAL A 516 7.63 -0.86 20.56
CA VAL A 516 6.37 -1.58 20.80
C VAL A 516 6.42 -2.27 22.16
N ASN A 517 5.36 -2.17 22.95
CA ASN A 517 5.21 -2.88 24.21
C ASN A 517 4.29 -4.10 24.09
N ALA A 518 4.45 -5.06 25.00
CA ALA A 518 3.69 -6.31 24.99
C ALA A 518 2.20 -6.14 25.35
N ASP A 519 1.86 -5.05 26.04
CA ASP A 519 0.49 -4.67 26.43
C ASP A 519 -0.28 -3.93 25.32
N GLU A 520 0.37 -3.61 24.20
CA GLU A 520 -0.31 -2.98 23.07
C GLU A 520 -1.30 -3.95 22.42
N LYS A 521 -2.53 -3.49 22.15
CA LYS A 521 -3.58 -4.29 21.50
C LYS A 521 -3.10 -4.98 20.22
N LEU A 522 -2.29 -4.28 19.42
CA LEU A 522 -1.71 -4.81 18.19
C LEU A 522 -0.93 -6.12 18.42
N VAL A 523 -0.21 -6.24 19.54
CA VAL A 523 0.55 -7.45 19.88
C VAL A 523 -0.38 -8.59 20.27
N SER A 524 -1.42 -8.30 21.07
CA SER A 524 -2.47 -9.29 21.38
C SER A 524 -3.10 -9.81 20.10
N ASP A 525 -3.51 -8.92 19.19
CA ASP A 525 -4.15 -9.29 17.92
C ASP A 525 -3.25 -10.24 17.09
N PHE A 526 -1.93 -10.04 17.06
CA PHE A 526 -0.99 -10.94 16.38
C PHE A 526 -0.82 -12.30 17.07
N VAL A 527 -0.77 -12.32 18.40
CA VAL A 527 -0.67 -13.55 19.18
C VAL A 527 -1.95 -14.37 19.04
N ASP A 528 -3.12 -13.72 19.17
CA ASP A 528 -4.44 -14.34 19.05
C ASP A 528 -4.63 -14.95 17.64
N GLN A 529 -4.26 -14.20 16.60
CA GLN A 529 -4.27 -14.70 15.22
C GLN A 529 -3.39 -15.94 15.03
N THR A 530 -2.24 -16.01 15.72
CA THR A 530 -1.35 -17.19 15.66
C THR A 530 -1.91 -18.36 16.47
N PHE A 531 -2.58 -18.06 17.59
CA PHE A 531 -3.20 -19.06 18.46
C PHE A 531 -4.33 -19.81 17.75
N GLU A 532 -5.16 -19.12 16.96
CA GLU A 532 -6.21 -19.77 16.15
C GLU A 532 -5.64 -20.81 15.19
N VAL A 533 -4.50 -20.51 14.55
CA VAL A 533 -3.80 -21.44 13.67
C VAL A 533 -3.23 -22.61 14.47
N PHE A 534 -2.61 -22.33 15.60
CA PHE A 534 -2.06 -23.35 16.50
C PHE A 534 -3.14 -24.35 16.95
N GLN A 535 -4.31 -23.89 17.38
CA GLN A 535 -5.42 -24.75 17.82
C GLN A 535 -5.88 -25.72 16.71
N LYS A 536 -6.01 -25.24 15.47
CA LYS A 536 -6.36 -26.10 14.31
C LYS A 536 -5.30 -27.17 14.00
N ASN A 537 -4.07 -26.96 14.46
CA ASN A 537 -2.97 -27.89 14.27
C ASN A 537 -2.76 -28.87 15.45
N GLN A 538 -3.61 -28.85 16.47
CA GLN A 538 -3.56 -29.84 17.56
C GLN A 538 -4.33 -31.12 17.23
N VAL A 539 -5.30 -31.04 16.31
CA VAL A 539 -6.26 -32.12 16.05
C VAL A 539 -5.58 -33.35 15.43
N GLY A 540 -4.72 -33.16 14.44
CA GLY A 540 -4.00 -34.23 13.76
C GLY A 540 -3.15 -35.09 14.70
N PRO A 541 -2.25 -34.51 15.51
CA PRO A 541 -1.48 -35.27 16.49
C PRO A 541 -2.33 -36.11 17.44
N CYS A 542 -3.41 -35.55 17.97
CA CYS A 542 -4.35 -36.25 18.83
C CYS A 542 -5.06 -37.40 18.11
N LYS A 543 -5.49 -37.18 16.85
CA LYS A 543 -6.06 -38.24 16.00
C LYS A 543 -5.05 -39.35 15.73
N TYR A 544 -3.79 -39.04 15.47
CA TYR A 544 -2.76 -40.04 15.16
C TYR A 544 -2.53 -41.03 16.31
N LEU A 545 -2.78 -40.64 17.57
CA LEU A 545 -2.73 -41.57 18.70
C LEU A 545 -3.71 -42.76 18.56
N ASN A 546 -4.79 -42.63 17.77
CA ASN A 546 -5.71 -43.74 17.50
C ASN A 546 -5.02 -44.94 16.83
N VAL A 547 -3.92 -44.73 16.11
CA VAL A 547 -3.13 -45.82 15.49
C VAL A 547 -2.54 -46.75 16.55
N TYR A 548 -2.27 -46.23 17.77
CA TYR A 548 -1.68 -46.99 18.87
C TYR A 548 -2.70 -47.68 19.77
N LYS A 549 -4.01 -47.35 19.69
CA LYS A 549 -5.07 -47.95 20.52
C LYS A 549 -5.11 -49.48 20.47
N LYS A 550 -4.72 -50.07 19.34
CA LYS A 550 -4.63 -51.54 19.18
C LYS A 550 -3.57 -52.20 20.09
N TYR A 551 -2.73 -51.42 20.75
CA TYR A 551 -1.66 -51.86 21.64
C TYR A 551 -1.82 -51.35 23.08
N ASP A 552 -3.01 -50.85 23.44
CA ASP A 552 -3.28 -50.33 24.79
C ASP A 552 -2.99 -51.36 25.88
N ASP A 553 -3.13 -52.66 25.57
CA ASP A 553 -2.84 -53.76 26.49
C ASP A 553 -1.35 -53.86 26.88
N LEU A 554 -0.44 -53.31 26.07
CA LEU A 554 0.98 -53.18 26.40
C LEU A 554 1.26 -51.97 27.32
N LEU A 555 0.35 -50.99 27.36
CA LEU A 555 0.51 -49.76 28.14
C LEU A 555 -0.11 -49.88 29.53
N ASP A 556 -1.25 -50.56 29.66
CA ASP A 556 -2.04 -50.66 30.90
C ASP A 556 -1.70 -51.88 31.77
N ASN A 557 -0.63 -52.62 31.43
CA ASN A 557 -0.22 -53.89 32.04
C ASN A 557 -1.20 -55.07 31.88
N THR A 558 -2.28 -54.94 31.11
CA THR A 558 -3.24 -56.02 30.85
C THR A 558 -2.57 -57.20 30.14
N ALA A 559 -1.65 -56.95 29.20
CA ALA A 559 -0.90 -58.01 28.52
C ALA A 559 -0.02 -58.82 29.49
N GLU A 560 0.59 -58.17 30.48
CA GLU A 560 1.42 -58.81 31.51
C GLU A 560 0.57 -59.66 32.46
N GLN A 561 -0.62 -59.18 32.82
CA GLN A 561 -1.59 -59.93 33.61
C GLN A 561 -2.09 -61.17 32.85
N ASN A 562 -2.45 -61.01 31.58
CA ASN A 562 -2.87 -62.12 30.71
C ASN A 562 -1.79 -63.20 30.58
N ILE A 563 -0.50 -62.83 30.47
CA ILE A 563 0.60 -63.81 30.49
C ILE A 563 0.73 -64.45 31.87
N SER A 564 0.60 -63.69 32.94
CA SER A 564 0.67 -64.23 34.30
C SER A 564 -0.46 -65.22 34.61
N GLU A 565 -1.65 -65.03 34.03
CA GLU A 565 -2.77 -65.96 34.12
C GLU A 565 -2.54 -67.22 33.29
N PHE A 566 -2.11 -67.06 32.02
CA PHE A 566 -1.71 -68.18 31.16
C PHE A 566 -0.64 -69.08 31.82
N LEU A 567 0.36 -68.48 32.48
CA LEU A 567 1.41 -69.25 33.15
C LEU A 567 0.95 -70.02 34.41
N LYS A 568 -0.24 -69.73 34.96
CA LYS A 568 -0.82 -70.47 36.10
C LYS A 568 -1.59 -71.71 35.67
N GLU A 569 -2.03 -71.75 34.41
CA GLU A 569 -2.77 -72.85 33.82
C GLU A 569 -1.82 -73.90 33.21
N ASN A 570 -2.31 -75.12 33.01
CA ASN A 570 -1.54 -76.17 32.33
C ASN A 570 -1.82 -76.10 30.83
N HIS A 571 -0.79 -75.85 30.03
CA HIS A 571 -0.87 -75.72 28.57
C HIS A 571 0.09 -76.67 27.85
N GLU A 572 -0.22 -77.00 26.60
CA GLU A 572 0.67 -77.78 25.74
C GLU A 572 1.75 -76.89 25.11
N ILE A 573 2.86 -77.48 24.63
CA ILE A 573 3.97 -76.73 24.04
C ILE A 573 3.50 -75.95 22.80
N GLU A 574 2.61 -76.53 22.00
CA GLU A 574 1.95 -75.89 20.87
C GLU A 574 1.25 -74.57 21.25
N ASP A 575 0.63 -74.47 22.43
CA ASP A 575 -0.03 -73.26 22.91
C ASP A 575 0.98 -72.13 23.19
N PHE A 576 2.13 -72.48 23.80
CA PHE A 576 3.25 -71.54 23.99
C PHE A 576 3.79 -71.04 22.65
N VAL A 577 3.95 -71.93 21.67
CA VAL A 577 4.41 -71.55 20.32
C VAL A 577 3.44 -70.59 19.65
N MET A 578 2.13 -70.86 19.72
CA MET A 578 1.11 -69.96 19.17
C MET A 578 1.15 -68.58 19.84
N ARG A 579 1.25 -68.53 21.18
CA ARG A 579 1.31 -67.28 21.93
C ARG A 579 2.58 -66.48 21.62
N ILE A 580 3.75 -67.13 21.60
CA ILE A 580 5.03 -66.51 21.24
C ILE A 580 4.96 -65.94 19.81
N ASN A 581 4.40 -66.68 18.86
CA ASN A 581 4.26 -66.21 17.48
C ASN A 581 3.31 -65.00 17.37
N SER A 582 2.23 -64.97 18.16
CA SER A 582 1.33 -63.81 18.20
C SER A 582 2.03 -62.54 18.73
N ILE A 583 2.86 -62.68 19.77
CA ILE A 583 3.64 -61.57 20.35
C ILE A 583 4.72 -61.11 19.37
N LYS A 584 5.44 -62.03 18.72
CA LYS A 584 6.41 -61.72 17.66
C LYS A 584 5.77 -60.95 16.51
N LYS A 585 4.60 -61.38 16.04
CA LYS A 585 3.85 -60.70 14.97
C LYS A 585 3.52 -59.26 15.39
N ARG A 586 2.98 -59.07 16.60
CA ARG A 586 2.66 -57.73 17.13
C ARG A 586 3.90 -56.84 17.23
N ARG A 587 5.02 -57.35 17.75
CA ARG A 587 6.29 -56.62 17.80
C ARG A 587 6.74 -56.18 16.41
N ASN A 588 6.68 -57.06 15.42
CA ASN A 588 7.07 -56.74 14.04
C ASN A 588 6.14 -55.68 13.43
N GLU A 589 4.84 -55.72 13.72
CA GLU A 589 3.89 -54.68 13.31
C GLU A 589 4.26 -53.31 13.90
N ILE A 590 4.59 -53.24 15.20
CA ILE A 590 5.03 -52.00 15.87
C ILE A 590 6.36 -51.51 15.27
N ALA A 591 7.33 -52.40 15.07
CA ALA A 591 8.63 -52.06 14.49
C ALA A 591 8.53 -51.53 13.04
N SER A 592 7.46 -51.86 12.33
CA SER A 592 7.19 -51.38 10.96
C SER A 592 6.44 -50.05 10.89
N MET A 593 6.06 -49.47 12.03
CA MET A 593 5.35 -48.18 12.08
C MET A 593 6.27 -47.01 11.71
N HIS A 594 5.67 -45.90 11.25
CA HIS A 594 6.39 -44.68 10.96
C HIS A 594 7.22 -44.22 12.16
N ILE A 595 8.44 -43.75 11.90
CA ILE A 595 9.37 -43.16 12.87
C ILE A 595 9.09 -41.66 13.03
N THR A 596 8.73 -40.99 11.93
CA THR A 596 8.36 -39.58 11.90
C THR A 596 7.04 -39.41 11.16
N VAL A 597 6.17 -38.53 11.65
CA VAL A 597 4.82 -38.33 11.10
C VAL A 597 4.58 -36.84 10.86
N PRO A 598 4.65 -36.37 9.60
CA PRO A 598 4.39 -34.98 9.25
C PRO A 598 2.89 -34.64 9.35
N LEU A 599 2.56 -33.57 10.10
CA LEU A 599 1.20 -33.11 10.41
C LEU A 599 1.11 -31.57 10.35
N ALA A 600 1.23 -31.02 9.15
CA ALA A 600 1.26 -29.58 8.86
C ALA A 600 2.26 -28.81 9.73
N MET A 601 1.82 -28.14 10.81
CA MET A 601 2.72 -27.37 11.69
C MET A 601 3.67 -28.26 12.50
N PHE A 602 3.24 -29.46 12.89
CA PHE A 602 4.01 -30.35 13.76
C PHE A 602 4.53 -31.57 13.00
N CYS A 603 5.65 -32.10 13.46
CA CYS A 603 6.11 -33.44 13.11
C CYS A 603 6.17 -34.27 14.38
N LEU A 604 5.56 -35.46 14.38
CA LEU A 604 5.69 -36.37 15.52
C LEU A 604 6.92 -37.25 15.35
N ASP A 605 7.76 -37.32 16.37
CA ASP A 605 8.82 -38.32 16.52
C ASP A 605 8.29 -39.46 17.41
N THR A 606 8.07 -40.61 16.79
CA THR A 606 7.51 -41.80 17.44
C THR A 606 8.58 -42.86 17.71
N MET A 607 9.86 -42.58 17.42
CA MET A 607 10.94 -43.56 17.52
C MET A 607 10.99 -44.19 18.91
N THR A 608 11.03 -43.34 19.94
CA THR A 608 11.14 -43.77 21.34
C THR A 608 9.92 -44.58 21.76
N LEU A 609 8.71 -44.13 21.41
CA LEU A 609 7.46 -44.86 21.68
C LEU A 609 7.46 -46.24 21.02
N ASN A 610 7.79 -46.32 19.73
CA ASN A 610 7.81 -47.59 19.01
C ASN A 610 8.83 -48.55 19.60
N TYR A 611 10.00 -48.04 19.99
CA TYR A 611 11.04 -48.83 20.65
C TYR A 611 10.57 -49.38 22.01
N ASP A 612 9.98 -48.52 22.86
CA ASP A 612 9.47 -48.92 24.18
C ASP A 612 8.39 -50.00 24.06
N LEU A 613 7.42 -49.83 23.16
CA LEU A 613 6.38 -50.82 22.90
C LEU A 613 6.96 -52.15 22.36
N CYS A 614 7.99 -52.09 21.52
CA CYS A 614 8.70 -53.28 21.04
C CYS A 614 9.42 -54.01 22.18
N GLU A 615 10.07 -53.29 23.09
CA GLU A 615 10.73 -53.86 24.27
C GLU A 615 9.72 -54.50 25.23
N ARG A 616 8.57 -53.86 25.47
CA ARG A 616 7.48 -54.45 26.27
C ARG A 616 7.00 -55.77 25.67
N ALA A 617 6.74 -55.80 24.36
CA ALA A 617 6.37 -57.04 23.67
C ALA A 617 7.49 -58.09 23.73
N GLN A 618 8.76 -57.67 23.67
CA GLN A 618 9.91 -58.55 23.78
C GLN A 618 10.01 -59.18 25.18
N ASN A 619 9.80 -58.41 26.25
CA ASN A 619 9.81 -58.88 27.64
C ASN A 619 8.71 -59.93 27.89
N LEU A 620 7.50 -59.69 27.37
CA LEU A 620 6.39 -60.66 27.42
C LEU A 620 6.77 -62.01 26.79
N LYS A 621 7.41 -61.96 25.62
CA LYS A 621 7.90 -63.15 24.91
C LYS A 621 8.98 -63.88 25.72
N ASP A 622 9.93 -63.15 26.26
CA ASP A 622 11.07 -63.71 27.00
C ASP A 622 10.61 -64.36 28.31
N ARG A 623 9.57 -63.82 28.96
CA ARG A 623 8.94 -64.40 30.14
C ARG A 623 8.30 -65.77 29.87
N LEU A 624 7.62 -65.94 28.72
CA LEU A 624 7.08 -67.24 28.29
C LEU A 624 8.19 -68.26 28.01
N ILE A 625 9.26 -67.83 27.33
CA ILE A 625 10.41 -68.69 27.02
C ILE A 625 11.10 -69.15 28.30
N GLN A 626 11.35 -68.22 29.22
CA GLN A 626 12.03 -68.51 30.49
C GLN A 626 11.24 -69.52 31.33
N PHE A 627 9.91 -69.36 31.41
CA PHE A 627 9.06 -70.33 32.11
C PHE A 627 9.20 -71.75 31.55
N GLN A 628 9.13 -71.92 30.21
CA GLN A 628 9.28 -73.25 29.61
C GLN A 628 10.70 -73.82 29.80
N VAL A 629 11.73 -72.97 29.76
CA VAL A 629 13.11 -73.36 30.06
C VAL A 629 13.23 -73.89 31.49
N ASP A 630 12.60 -73.23 32.46
CA ASP A 630 12.62 -73.65 33.86
C ASP A 630 11.84 -74.95 34.08
N VAL A 631 10.66 -75.10 33.48
CA VAL A 631 9.88 -76.36 33.49
C VAL A 631 10.69 -77.52 32.89
N ASN A 632 11.36 -77.29 31.76
CA ASN A 632 12.20 -78.29 31.12
C ASN A 632 13.42 -78.65 31.99
N ARG A 633 14.05 -77.66 32.63
CA ARG A 633 15.18 -77.86 33.54
C ARG A 633 14.78 -78.70 34.75
N ASP A 634 13.63 -78.43 35.36
CA ASP A 634 13.10 -79.18 36.49
C ASP A 634 12.74 -80.62 36.09
N THR A 635 12.10 -80.80 34.93
CA THR A 635 11.74 -82.11 34.41
C THR A 635 12.98 -82.96 34.13
N ASN A 636 13.99 -82.39 33.49
CA ASN A 636 15.27 -83.05 33.24
C ASN A 636 15.99 -83.40 34.54
N THR A 637 15.98 -82.50 35.53
CA THR A 637 16.59 -82.75 36.85
C THR A 637 15.89 -83.91 37.57
N ARG A 638 14.55 -83.95 37.55
CA ARG A 638 13.76 -85.05 38.14
C ARG A 638 13.99 -86.38 37.42
N GLN A 639 14.10 -86.38 36.09
CA GLN A 639 14.41 -87.61 35.34
C GLN A 639 15.82 -88.10 35.60
N LEU A 640 16.81 -87.21 35.69
CA LEU A 640 18.18 -87.56 36.08
C LEU A 640 18.22 -88.14 37.51
N GLN A 641 17.53 -87.50 38.47
CA GLN A 641 17.41 -88.03 39.83
C GLN A 641 16.74 -89.40 39.87
N ARG A 642 15.66 -89.61 39.10
CA ARG A 642 15.02 -90.93 38.95
C ARG A 642 15.99 -91.95 38.35
N GLY A 643 16.75 -91.58 37.32
CA GLY A 643 17.76 -92.45 36.72
C GLY A 643 18.85 -92.86 37.70
N ILE A 644 19.30 -91.91 38.55
CA ILE A 644 20.26 -92.17 39.62
C ILE A 644 19.66 -93.09 40.69
N THR A 645 18.39 -92.91 41.10
CA THR A 645 17.75 -93.82 42.05
C THR A 645 17.51 -95.22 41.46
N TRP A 646 17.12 -95.32 40.19
CA TRP A 646 17.02 -96.62 39.50
C TRP A 646 18.38 -97.33 39.40
N GLN A 647 19.47 -96.60 39.12
CA GLN A 647 20.83 -97.16 39.18
C GLN A 647 21.22 -97.60 40.59
N SER A 648 20.83 -96.84 41.62
CA SER A 648 21.07 -97.20 43.02
C SER A 648 20.26 -98.43 43.47
N GLU A 649 19.04 -98.63 42.97
CA GLU A 649 18.21 -99.80 43.27
C GLU A 649 18.69 -101.05 42.52
N LEU A 650 19.16 -100.91 41.27
CA LEU A 650 19.78 -102.00 40.50
C LEU A 650 21.14 -102.44 41.07
N THR A 651 21.82 -101.56 41.79
CA THR A 651 23.09 -101.89 42.49
C THR A 651 22.88 -102.39 43.93
N GLY A 652 21.65 -102.29 44.47
CA GLY A 652 21.29 -102.68 45.83
C GLY A 652 21.33 -104.18 46.15
N PRO A 653 21.08 -105.10 45.20
CA PRO A 653 21.27 -106.53 45.43
C PRO A 653 22.22 -107.19 44.40
N LEU A 654 23.42 -106.65 44.19
CA LEU A 654 24.51 -107.35 43.48
C LEU A 654 25.79 -107.48 44.32
N THR A 655 25.64 -107.80 45.60
CA THR A 655 26.68 -108.43 46.43
C THR A 655 26.13 -109.73 47.03
N GLY A 656 25.91 -110.73 46.17
CA GLY A 656 25.55 -112.07 46.62
C GLY A 656 25.12 -113.01 45.51
N HIS A 657 26.09 -113.75 44.96
CA HIS A 657 25.94 -114.96 44.13
C HIS A 657 25.40 -114.81 42.70
N LEU A 658 26.33 -114.99 41.76
CA LEU A 658 26.10 -115.58 40.45
C LEU A 658 25.31 -116.90 40.57
N SER A 659 24.16 -116.99 39.91
CA SER A 659 23.84 -118.03 38.91
C SER A 659 22.32 -118.18 38.75
N HIS A 660 21.90 -118.35 37.49
CA HIS A 660 20.55 -118.72 37.07
C HIS A 660 19.44 -117.67 37.27
N ILE A 661 19.18 -116.88 36.24
CA ILE A 661 18.01 -117.09 35.35
C ILE A 661 18.39 -116.53 33.97
N GLN A 662 18.93 -117.44 33.16
CA GLN A 662 18.87 -117.39 31.70
C GLN A 662 17.66 -118.25 31.32
N ARG A 663 16.58 -117.65 30.79
CA ARG A 663 15.81 -118.12 29.61
C ARG A 663 14.48 -117.40 29.48
N TYR A 664 14.17 -117.09 28.22
CA TYR A 664 13.01 -116.40 27.64
C TYR A 664 13.08 -114.87 27.70
N SER A 665 13.40 -114.13 26.63
CA SER A 665 13.66 -114.55 25.23
C SER A 665 14.35 -113.40 24.47
N MET A 666 15.59 -113.65 24.06
CA MET A 666 16.15 -113.10 22.82
C MET A 666 15.34 -113.64 21.62
N LEU A 667 15.05 -112.76 20.66
CA LEU A 667 15.22 -113.02 19.22
C LEU A 667 15.99 -111.79 18.70
N THR A 668 17.32 -111.88 18.58
CA THR A 668 18.08 -112.19 17.35
C THR A 668 17.93 -111.13 16.24
N VAL A 669 18.93 -110.58 15.55
CA VAL A 669 20.40 -110.77 15.42
C VAL A 669 20.84 -109.61 14.47
N SER A 670 21.73 -108.68 14.88
CA SER A 670 23.13 -108.50 14.36
C SER A 670 23.31 -107.52 13.16
N PRO A 671 24.50 -106.92 12.89
CA PRO A 671 25.55 -106.37 13.78
C PRO A 671 26.06 -104.96 13.37
N GLN A 672 26.50 -104.15 14.34
CA GLN A 672 27.87 -103.61 14.41
C GLN A 672 28.06 -102.87 15.74
N ASN A 673 28.77 -103.52 16.68
CA ASN A 673 29.36 -102.89 17.85
C ASN A 673 30.80 -102.53 17.50
N LEU A 674 31.19 -101.26 17.70
CA LEU A 674 32.45 -100.85 18.32
C LEU A 674 32.45 -99.32 18.37
N PHE A 675 32.01 -98.75 19.49
CA PHE A 675 32.80 -97.89 20.37
C PHE A 675 31.88 -97.11 21.30
N TYR A 676 31.85 -97.56 22.55
CA TYR A 676 31.38 -96.81 23.69
C TYR A 676 32.47 -95.78 24.05
N ALA A 677 32.31 -94.56 23.54
CA ALA A 677 32.85 -93.30 24.05
C ALA A 677 32.14 -92.19 23.27
N ASP A 678 31.74 -91.10 23.91
CA ASP A 678 31.20 -89.87 23.28
C ASP A 678 29.69 -89.74 22.97
N PHE A 679 28.81 -90.38 23.75
CA PHE A 679 27.36 -90.06 23.70
C PHE A 679 26.80 -89.29 24.91
N TYR A 680 27.66 -88.69 25.73
CA TYR A 680 27.23 -87.68 26.71
C TYR A 680 27.19 -86.24 26.15
N CYS A 681 27.58 -86.04 24.88
CA CYS A 681 27.52 -84.73 24.21
C CYS A 681 26.49 -84.62 23.07
N LEU A 682 25.88 -85.72 22.61
CA LEU A 682 24.93 -85.68 21.48
C LEU A 682 23.45 -85.53 21.88
N GLY A 683 23.07 -85.94 23.10
CA GLY A 683 21.69 -85.81 23.60
C GLY A 683 21.28 -84.37 23.92
N VAL A 684 22.25 -83.50 24.25
CA VAL A 684 22.04 -82.06 24.43
C VAL A 684 22.06 -81.34 23.08
N GLY A 685 22.75 -81.90 22.08
CA GLY A 685 22.83 -81.36 20.73
C GLY A 685 21.54 -81.48 19.92
N ILE A 686 20.77 -82.58 20.05
CA ILE A 686 19.58 -82.81 19.20
C ILE A 686 18.33 -82.02 19.66
N LEU A 687 18.24 -81.67 20.95
CA LEU A 687 17.20 -80.74 21.43
C LEU A 687 17.56 -79.27 21.20
N LEU A 688 18.85 -78.91 21.25
CA LEU A 688 19.30 -77.57 20.87
C LEU A 688 19.24 -77.34 19.36
N PHE A 689 19.38 -78.37 18.52
CA PHE A 689 19.28 -78.25 17.06
C PHE A 689 17.83 -78.08 16.58
N ASN A 690 16.85 -78.74 17.23
CA ASN A 690 15.44 -78.55 16.90
C ASN A 690 14.88 -77.20 17.37
N LEU A 691 15.40 -76.60 18.45
CA LEU A 691 15.03 -75.23 18.83
C LEU A 691 15.73 -74.16 17.99
N LYS A 692 16.96 -74.41 17.50
CA LYS A 692 17.68 -73.47 16.61
C LYS A 692 17.07 -73.36 15.22
N LEU A 693 16.36 -74.38 14.74
CA LEU A 693 15.66 -74.35 13.45
C LEU A 693 14.33 -73.58 13.48
N TYR A 694 13.81 -73.25 14.67
CA TYR A 694 12.56 -72.47 14.83
C TYR A 694 12.78 -71.06 15.41
N ILE A 695 14.00 -70.72 15.83
CA ILE A 695 14.32 -69.46 16.50
C ILE A 695 15.68 -68.95 16.01
N MET A 696 15.70 -68.29 14.84
CA MET A 696 16.50 -67.10 14.49
C MET A 696 16.56 -66.90 12.96
N PRO A 697 16.70 -65.66 12.48
CA PRO A 697 15.77 -64.53 12.56
C PRO A 697 14.49 -64.73 11.72
#